data_AF-A0A3P6TT05-F1
#
_entry.id   AF-A0A3P6TT05-F1
#
_cell.length_a   1.000
_cell.length_b   1.000
_cell.length_c   1.000
_cell.angle_alpha   90.00
_cell.angle_beta   90.00
_cell.angle_gamma   90.00
#
_symmetry.space_group_name_H-M   'P 1'
#
loop_
_entity.id
_entity.type
_entity.pdbx_description
1 polymer ?
#
loop_
_entity_poly.entity_id
_entity_poly.type
_entity_poly.pdbx_seq_one_letter_code
_entity_poly.pdbx_strand_id
1 'polypeptide(L)'
;MTWQQAEESCRQVGKGAHLVSAQTNEQIEWLTEAINTEIQTKGKSLYATFPKNSPWYDSGWWIGLGQLCPNSQTDHMPLFRWTDGSVFGNDKLTIGGVKLTLPKSRKWDNHYCVFYDYQNQKSSTQITTSPVFNVTECSDRRRFICQMPAFSQDQFPSGGVVVAEERVEVAESERNELTAEFPCGNDPLFCPLKTTQGTVCYRLQTEPLYWEQAVEECDANQYEWSDGSSFDYLMERLSNDDPEEERGICVAMQFNISSRSLQKQPLYNLFGIPIQVTKNIPTYFWTHQRCDNRHLAVCRKAGYDYRTRSQWSAKEERRSKKQNNWKCPNGYKLFRGMCYKLYGTEDSGATFSEAVQRCKNEEANLVSLTDTYENGFVTSMLQNLNSNVWIGMDMTDGRVRWLDGEPLKLIRFGPDNRVIRIGGDRHIFQNVGQAGFSNEACVTLDATNMVGYWSIIFNRTNYVFPGGSAKVDNKSSQCDTVKLPYICETYADELSATIQKKKTCHELNDVTYCFLLNDPNKHINGHYTFVEATKICATLPTKYSNYGRKHGQLAQADNIFEWLFLTATALENDYDQFFMGIRFQKSVGFERIDKLRLRLAPWDIGEPNLKNGNCVALRIGRNGPAWFIDDCMKRKPVVCRLSSEEPMSMVPQTVRCPDGKEDWILGETHCYHLVSNASMFSSGFKADHDCFKLA
;
A
#
# COMPACT_ATOMS: atom_id res chain seq x y z
N MET A 1 25.12 0.57 -24.50
CA MET A 1 23.99 0.94 -23.62
C MET A 1 24.02 2.45 -23.38
N THR A 2 22.91 3.07 -22.96
CA THR A 2 22.99 4.44 -22.40
C THR A 2 23.83 4.43 -21.13
N TRP A 3 24.27 5.58 -20.64
CA TRP A 3 25.11 5.63 -19.44
C TRP A 3 24.41 4.99 -18.22
N GLN A 4 23.14 5.30 -18.02
CA GLN A 4 22.35 4.75 -16.91
C GLN A 4 22.14 3.24 -17.03
N GLN A 5 21.76 2.76 -18.23
CA GLN A 5 21.62 1.33 -18.50
C GLN A 5 22.94 0.57 -18.24
N ALA A 6 24.08 1.20 -18.53
CA ALA A 6 25.39 0.63 -18.28
C ALA A 6 25.70 0.51 -16.78
N GLU A 7 25.40 1.55 -15.99
CA GLU A 7 25.56 1.53 -14.52
C GLU A 7 24.70 0.44 -13.87
N GLU A 8 23.43 0.33 -14.25
CA GLU A 8 22.54 -0.70 -13.72
C GLU A 8 22.97 -2.09 -14.14
N SER A 9 23.45 -2.25 -15.38
CA SER A 9 24.03 -3.51 -15.85
C SER A 9 25.26 -3.89 -15.04
N CYS A 10 26.12 -2.94 -14.67
CA CYS A 10 27.26 -3.22 -13.79
C CYS A 10 26.80 -3.65 -12.40
N ARG A 11 25.79 -2.99 -11.82
CA ARG A 11 25.26 -3.34 -10.50
C ARG A 11 24.63 -4.73 -10.43
N GLN A 12 24.08 -5.23 -11.54
CA GLN A 12 23.56 -6.59 -11.64
C GLN A 12 24.67 -7.67 -11.60
N VAL A 13 25.93 -7.32 -11.90
CA VAL A 13 27.06 -8.28 -11.91
C VAL A 13 27.39 -8.76 -10.49
N GLY A 14 27.18 -7.93 -9.46
CA GLY A 14 27.42 -8.30 -8.07
C GLY A 14 27.38 -7.13 -7.10
N LYS A 15 27.25 -7.42 -5.79
CA LYS A 15 27.24 -6.38 -4.75
C LYS A 15 28.53 -5.55 -4.78
N GLY A 16 28.38 -4.24 -4.98
CA GLY A 16 29.50 -3.29 -5.07
C GLY A 16 30.09 -3.11 -6.46
N ALA A 17 29.53 -3.75 -7.50
CA ALA A 17 29.88 -3.48 -8.87
C ALA A 17 29.22 -2.19 -9.39
N HIS A 18 29.98 -1.33 -10.04
CA HIS A 18 29.52 -0.06 -10.65
C HIS A 18 30.36 0.26 -11.88
N LEU A 19 30.02 1.30 -12.65
CA LEU A 19 30.90 1.81 -13.69
C LEU A 19 32.25 2.23 -13.13
N VAL A 20 33.32 2.04 -13.89
CA VAL A 20 34.69 2.28 -13.43
C VAL A 20 34.93 3.73 -12.96
N SER A 21 35.56 3.87 -11.80
CA SER A 21 35.98 5.15 -11.24
C SER A 21 37.50 5.31 -11.30
N ALA A 22 37.98 5.90 -12.40
CA ALA A 22 39.41 6.15 -12.63
C ALA A 22 39.74 7.62 -12.30
N GLN A 23 40.37 7.86 -11.15
CA GLN A 23 40.65 9.21 -10.63
C GLN A 23 42.13 9.59 -10.68
N THR A 24 43.02 8.59 -10.62
CA THR A 24 44.48 8.75 -10.58
C THR A 24 45.11 8.44 -11.94
N ASN A 25 46.32 8.96 -12.20
CA ASN A 25 47.04 8.70 -13.44
C ASN A 25 47.30 7.20 -13.64
N GLU A 26 47.69 6.49 -12.58
CA GLU A 26 47.96 5.04 -12.62
C GLU A 26 46.71 4.25 -13.05
N GLN A 27 45.53 4.62 -12.53
CA GLN A 27 44.26 4.00 -12.94
C GLN A 27 43.92 4.27 -14.41
N ILE A 28 44.24 5.47 -14.92
CA ILE A 28 44.00 5.84 -16.33
C ILE A 28 44.96 5.09 -17.26
N GLU A 29 46.23 4.95 -16.88
CA GLU A 29 47.22 4.16 -17.60
C GLU A 29 46.79 2.70 -17.67
N TRP A 30 46.39 2.13 -16.54
CA TRP A 30 45.84 0.78 -16.48
C TRP A 30 44.59 0.61 -17.36
N LEU A 31 43.66 1.58 -17.31
CA LEU A 31 42.45 1.57 -18.14
C LEU A 31 42.80 1.55 -19.63
N THR A 32 43.80 2.35 -20.02
CA THR A 32 44.31 2.44 -21.40
C THR A 32 44.89 1.10 -21.85
N GLU A 33 45.71 0.47 -21.02
CA GLU A 33 46.32 -0.82 -21.29
C GLU A 33 45.26 -1.92 -21.40
N ALA A 34 44.30 -1.98 -20.47
CA ALA A 34 43.23 -2.96 -20.47
C ALA A 34 42.38 -2.90 -21.75
N ILE A 35 42.00 -1.69 -22.17
CA ILE A 35 41.24 -1.48 -23.41
C ILE A 35 42.07 -1.91 -24.64
N ASN A 36 43.36 -1.54 -24.68
CA ASN A 36 44.25 -1.91 -25.79
C ASN A 36 44.46 -3.42 -25.88
N THR A 37 44.68 -4.10 -24.75
CA THR A 37 44.82 -5.56 -24.70
C THR A 37 43.54 -6.23 -25.19
N GLU A 38 42.37 -5.76 -24.77
CA GLU A 38 41.07 -6.30 -25.21
C GLU A 38 40.84 -6.11 -26.72
N ILE A 39 41.25 -4.97 -27.28
CA ILE A 39 41.22 -4.72 -28.74
C ILE A 39 42.14 -5.69 -29.48
N GLN A 40 43.32 -6.00 -28.93
CA GLN A 40 44.32 -6.87 -29.54
C GLN A 40 43.94 -8.36 -29.43
N THR A 41 43.46 -8.83 -28.27
CA THR A 41 43.14 -10.24 -28.01
C THR A 41 41.84 -10.69 -28.67
N LYS A 42 40.79 -9.87 -28.69
CA LYS A 42 39.52 -10.15 -29.42
C LYS A 42 39.59 -9.74 -30.90
N GLY A 43 40.82 -9.63 -31.41
CA GLY A 43 41.26 -9.06 -32.68
C GLY A 43 40.22 -9.03 -33.80
N LYS A 44 39.95 -7.83 -34.33
CA LYS A 44 39.21 -7.50 -35.57
C LYS A 44 37.82 -8.14 -35.80
N SER A 45 37.42 -9.22 -35.14
CA SER A 45 36.19 -9.97 -35.37
C SER A 45 34.97 -9.27 -34.78
N LEU A 46 35.07 -8.75 -33.54
CA LEU A 46 34.03 -7.90 -32.93
C LEU A 46 34.00 -6.47 -33.50
N TYR A 47 35.14 -6.01 -34.02
CA TYR A 47 35.31 -4.66 -34.59
C TYR A 47 35.00 -4.60 -36.10
N ALA A 48 34.94 -5.74 -36.81
CA ALA A 48 34.56 -5.83 -38.22
C ALA A 48 33.05 -5.96 -38.45
N THR A 49 32.26 -6.22 -37.39
CA THR A 49 30.80 -6.36 -37.50
C THR A 49 30.09 -5.04 -37.77
N PHE A 50 30.77 -3.91 -37.52
CA PHE A 50 30.26 -2.58 -37.83
C PHE A 50 31.05 -1.99 -39.02
N PRO A 51 30.37 -1.56 -40.11
CA PRO A 51 31.02 -0.87 -41.22
C PRO A 51 31.87 0.30 -40.72
N LYS A 52 33.00 0.62 -41.37
CA LYS A 52 33.80 1.83 -41.05
C LYS A 52 32.99 3.14 -41.11
N ASN A 53 31.83 3.13 -41.78
CA ASN A 53 30.88 4.24 -41.86
C ASN A 53 29.76 4.17 -40.80
N SER A 54 29.86 3.23 -39.85
CA SER A 54 28.92 3.07 -38.75
C SER A 54 29.20 4.12 -37.68
N PRO A 55 28.18 4.86 -37.20
CA PRO A 55 28.34 5.79 -36.08
C PRO A 55 28.82 5.12 -34.78
N TRP A 56 28.85 3.79 -34.74
CA TRP A 56 29.26 2.96 -33.60
C TRP A 56 30.75 2.57 -33.60
N TYR A 57 31.46 2.77 -34.72
CA TYR A 57 32.86 2.30 -34.89
C TYR A 57 33.85 3.01 -33.95
N ASP A 58 33.58 4.28 -33.59
CA ASP A 58 34.44 5.16 -32.76
C ASP A 58 33.69 5.70 -31.51
N SER A 59 32.90 4.86 -30.84
CA SER A 59 31.94 5.33 -29.82
C SER A 59 32.50 5.50 -28.39
N GLY A 60 33.81 5.40 -28.15
CA GLY A 60 34.39 5.52 -26.80
C GLY A 60 33.82 4.51 -25.78
N TRP A 61 34.13 4.72 -24.49
CA TRP A 61 33.70 3.88 -23.37
C TRP A 61 33.14 4.71 -22.22
N TRP A 62 31.93 4.38 -21.74
CA TRP A 62 31.35 4.98 -20.55
C TRP A 62 32.18 4.64 -19.31
N ILE A 63 32.42 5.69 -18.51
CA ILE A 63 33.02 5.62 -17.19
C ILE A 63 32.02 6.12 -16.15
N GLY A 64 32.29 5.88 -14.87
CA GLY A 64 31.37 6.20 -13.77
C GLY A 64 31.17 7.67 -13.46
N LEU A 65 31.65 8.60 -14.29
CA LEU A 65 31.50 10.04 -14.07
C LEU A 65 30.31 10.60 -14.86
N GLY A 66 29.32 11.15 -14.16
CA GLY A 66 28.12 11.68 -14.76
C GLY A 66 27.47 12.81 -13.96
N GLN A 67 26.57 13.55 -14.60
CA GLN A 67 25.70 14.53 -13.94
C GLN A 67 24.72 13.79 -13.03
N LEU A 68 24.59 14.24 -11.78
CA LEU A 68 23.72 13.57 -10.80
C LEU A 68 22.23 13.87 -10.99
N CYS A 69 21.89 15.10 -11.37
CA CYS A 69 20.51 15.53 -11.54
C CYS A 69 20.39 16.38 -12.82
N PRO A 70 19.73 15.88 -13.88
CA PRO A 70 19.45 16.70 -15.04
C PRO A 70 18.54 17.87 -14.68
N ASN A 71 18.77 19.03 -15.30
CA ASN A 71 17.95 20.25 -15.19
C ASN A 71 17.88 20.93 -13.81
N SER A 72 18.73 20.56 -12.84
CA SER A 72 18.82 21.30 -11.56
C SER A 72 19.49 22.67 -11.71
N GLN A 73 20.35 22.83 -12.72
CA GLN A 73 21.08 24.05 -13.06
C GLN A 73 21.29 24.11 -14.58
N THR A 74 20.65 25.05 -15.26
CA THR A 74 20.74 25.22 -16.73
C THR A 74 21.81 26.24 -17.15
N ASP A 75 22.09 27.20 -16.26
CA ASP A 75 22.90 28.37 -16.55
C ASP A 75 24.39 28.20 -16.21
N HIS A 76 24.74 27.15 -15.47
CA HIS A 76 26.11 26.84 -15.05
C HIS A 76 26.41 25.35 -15.24
N MET A 77 27.70 25.00 -15.32
CA MET A 77 28.14 23.61 -15.47
C MET A 77 27.64 22.77 -14.29
N PRO A 78 27.00 21.61 -14.54
CA PRO A 78 26.46 20.77 -13.48
C PRO A 78 27.56 20.15 -12.63
N LEU A 79 27.20 19.78 -11.41
CA LEU A 79 28.06 18.97 -10.55
C LEU A 79 28.15 17.55 -11.11
N PHE A 80 29.38 17.08 -11.36
CA PHE A 80 29.67 15.70 -11.74
C PHE A 80 30.07 14.91 -10.50
N ARG A 81 29.71 13.62 -10.46
CA ARG A 81 30.11 12.70 -9.40
C ARG A 81 30.39 11.32 -9.97
N TRP A 82 31.24 10.58 -9.28
CA TRP A 82 31.50 9.19 -9.59
C TRP A 82 30.41 8.27 -9.05
N THR A 83 30.14 7.18 -9.76
CA THR A 83 29.17 6.14 -9.39
C THR A 83 29.54 5.37 -8.12
N ASP A 84 30.80 5.43 -7.70
CA ASP A 84 31.33 4.88 -6.45
C ASP A 84 31.07 5.78 -5.22
N GLY A 85 30.45 6.96 -5.42
CA GLY A 85 30.12 7.92 -4.38
C GLY A 85 31.22 8.96 -4.12
N SER A 86 32.40 8.86 -4.73
CA SER A 86 33.47 9.85 -4.57
C SER A 86 33.19 11.16 -5.32
N VAL A 87 33.74 12.26 -4.78
CA VAL A 87 33.50 13.62 -5.28
C VAL A 87 34.46 13.94 -6.43
N PHE A 88 33.93 14.50 -7.53
CA PHE A 88 34.76 15.06 -8.58
C PHE A 88 34.99 16.56 -8.34
N GLY A 89 36.25 16.94 -8.15
CA GLY A 89 36.64 18.34 -7.95
C GLY A 89 36.50 19.16 -9.24
N ASN A 90 35.34 19.79 -9.43
CA ASN A 90 35.02 20.58 -10.63
C ASN A 90 36.02 21.73 -10.89
N ASP A 91 36.74 22.21 -9.89
CA ASP A 91 37.61 23.39 -9.97
C ASP A 91 38.79 23.24 -10.95
N LYS A 92 39.24 22.01 -11.23
CA LYS A 92 40.37 21.75 -12.12
C LYS A 92 40.00 21.18 -13.49
N LEU A 93 38.75 20.72 -13.68
CA LEU A 93 38.27 20.05 -14.90
C LEU A 93 39.26 19.01 -15.45
N THR A 94 39.93 18.28 -14.56
CA THR A 94 40.91 17.26 -14.91
C THR A 94 40.65 15.97 -14.16
N ILE A 95 40.85 14.84 -14.85
CA ILE A 95 40.79 13.48 -14.29
C ILE A 95 42.20 12.92 -14.42
N GLY A 96 42.91 12.66 -13.32
CA GLY A 96 44.32 12.24 -13.33
C GLY A 96 45.18 13.09 -14.28
N GLY A 97 45.10 14.43 -14.17
CA GLY A 97 45.88 15.35 -15.01
C GLY A 97 45.42 15.49 -16.47
N VAL A 98 44.48 14.67 -16.94
CA VAL A 98 43.90 14.76 -18.30
C VAL A 98 42.73 15.75 -18.30
N LYS A 99 42.75 16.72 -19.22
CA LYS A 99 41.70 17.75 -19.31
C LYS A 99 40.39 17.18 -19.86
N LEU A 100 39.29 17.52 -19.19
CA LEU A 100 37.94 17.18 -19.60
C LEU A 100 37.48 18.09 -20.76
N THR A 101 37.07 17.49 -21.88
CA THR A 101 36.54 18.23 -23.04
C THR A 101 35.05 18.45 -22.88
N LEU A 102 34.64 19.73 -22.83
CA LEU A 102 33.24 20.13 -22.68
C LEU A 102 32.52 20.28 -24.03
N PRO A 103 31.17 20.17 -24.06
CA PRO A 103 30.38 20.40 -25.27
C PRO A 103 30.50 21.86 -25.73
N LYS A 104 30.25 22.12 -27.03
CA LYS A 104 30.27 23.50 -27.58
C LYS A 104 29.11 24.38 -27.08
N SER A 105 28.03 23.78 -26.55
CA SER A 105 26.90 24.51 -25.98
C SER A 105 27.27 25.11 -24.62
N ARG A 106 26.89 26.37 -24.39
CA ARG A 106 27.01 27.02 -23.06
C ARG A 106 25.79 26.81 -22.17
N LYS A 107 24.73 26.19 -22.69
CA LYS A 107 23.51 25.85 -21.94
C LYS A 107 23.51 24.35 -21.61
N TRP A 108 23.24 24.05 -20.35
CA TRP A 108 23.26 22.69 -19.78
C TRP A 108 21.84 22.12 -19.66
N ASP A 109 21.07 22.24 -20.73
CA ASP A 109 19.62 21.91 -20.77
C ASP A 109 19.32 20.40 -20.91
N ASN A 110 20.36 19.56 -20.94
CA ASN A 110 20.31 18.11 -21.15
C ASN A 110 21.05 17.37 -20.03
N HIS A 111 20.95 16.03 -20.01
CA HIS A 111 21.67 15.18 -19.06
C HIS A 111 23.06 14.80 -19.62
N TYR A 112 24.14 15.18 -18.95
CA TYR A 112 25.51 15.01 -19.45
C TYR A 112 26.34 14.00 -18.66
N CYS A 113 27.06 13.14 -19.38
CA CYS A 113 27.90 12.07 -18.85
C CYS A 113 29.27 12.06 -19.52
N VAL A 114 30.25 11.45 -18.88
CA VAL A 114 31.63 11.41 -19.36
C VAL A 114 31.97 10.05 -19.94
N PHE A 115 32.59 10.06 -21.11
CA PHE A 115 33.18 8.86 -21.70
C PHE A 115 34.69 9.03 -21.89
N TYR A 116 35.37 7.90 -21.84
CA TYR A 116 36.79 7.73 -22.11
C TYR A 116 37.02 7.37 -23.58
N ASP A 117 38.04 7.98 -24.18
CA ASP A 117 38.48 7.73 -25.56
C ASP A 117 40.00 7.90 -25.68
N TYR A 118 40.59 7.50 -26.81
CA TYR A 118 42.01 7.68 -27.10
C TYR A 118 42.22 8.41 -28.43
N GLN A 119 43.05 9.46 -28.43
CA GLN A 119 43.46 10.14 -29.65
C GLN A 119 44.82 9.61 -30.13
N ASN A 120 44.88 9.19 -31.39
CA ASN A 120 46.12 8.85 -32.07
C ASN A 120 46.80 10.12 -32.58
N GLN A 121 47.87 10.57 -31.92
CA GLN A 121 48.73 11.61 -32.50
C GLN A 121 49.73 10.95 -33.47
N LYS A 122 49.65 11.33 -34.76
CA LYS A 122 50.66 10.97 -35.75
C LYS A 122 51.82 11.98 -35.67
N SER A 123 52.88 11.60 -34.97
CA SER A 123 54.22 12.19 -35.14
C SER A 123 55.05 11.26 -36.05
N SER A 124 55.96 11.81 -36.84
CA SER A 124 56.59 11.14 -38.00
C SER A 124 57.39 9.86 -37.72
N THR A 125 57.52 9.41 -36.47
CA THR A 125 58.19 8.14 -36.13
C THR A 125 57.58 7.33 -34.97
N GLN A 126 56.54 7.81 -34.27
CA GLN A 126 55.84 7.06 -33.22
C GLN A 126 54.35 7.44 -33.15
N ILE A 127 53.47 6.44 -33.00
CA ILE A 127 52.05 6.65 -32.69
C ILE A 127 51.94 6.72 -31.17
N THR A 128 51.74 7.91 -30.62
CA THR A 128 51.43 8.09 -29.20
C THR A 128 49.92 8.20 -29.02
N THR A 129 49.33 7.24 -28.31
CA THR A 129 47.92 7.26 -27.89
C THR A 129 47.78 8.10 -26.64
N SER A 130 47.03 9.21 -26.70
CA SER A 130 46.76 10.04 -25.53
C SER A 130 45.32 9.80 -25.03
N PRO A 131 45.11 9.58 -23.72
CA PRO A 131 43.78 9.44 -23.15
C PRO A 131 43.03 10.77 -23.22
N VAL A 132 41.73 10.71 -23.53
CA VAL A 132 40.84 11.88 -23.59
C VAL A 132 39.52 11.56 -22.91
N PHE A 133 39.04 12.48 -22.08
CA PHE A 133 37.70 12.42 -21.49
C PHE A 133 36.81 13.46 -22.13
N ASN A 134 35.66 13.02 -22.64
CA ASN A 134 34.70 13.88 -23.35
C ASN A 134 33.36 13.83 -22.63
N VAL A 135 32.75 15.01 -22.47
CA VAL A 135 31.38 15.16 -21.95
C VAL A 135 30.40 15.13 -23.12
N THR A 136 29.39 14.28 -23.03
CA THR A 136 28.31 14.15 -24.02
C THR A 136 26.98 13.87 -23.34
N GLU A 137 25.89 13.79 -24.10
CA GLU A 137 24.59 13.44 -23.54
C GLU A 137 24.56 11.98 -23.07
N CYS A 138 24.05 11.73 -21.86
CA CYS A 138 23.95 10.39 -21.27
C CYS A 138 23.04 9.43 -22.07
N SER A 139 22.20 9.98 -22.95
CA SER A 139 21.34 9.26 -23.90
C SER A 139 22.13 8.57 -25.01
N ASP A 140 23.38 8.98 -25.25
CA ASP A 140 24.26 8.33 -26.20
C ASP A 140 24.46 6.86 -25.82
N ARG A 141 24.46 5.99 -26.83
CA ARG A 141 24.78 4.58 -26.61
C ARG A 141 26.28 4.37 -26.80
N ARG A 142 26.95 3.81 -25.80
CA ARG A 142 28.39 3.49 -25.88
C ARG A 142 28.68 2.14 -25.23
N ARG A 143 29.90 1.67 -25.41
CA ARG A 143 30.47 0.57 -24.61
C ARG A 143 30.74 1.08 -23.19
N PHE A 144 30.98 0.21 -22.23
CA PHE A 144 31.15 0.60 -20.83
C PHE A 144 32.04 -0.38 -20.09
N ILE A 145 32.60 0.07 -18.98
CA ILE A 145 33.56 -0.69 -18.17
C ILE A 145 33.05 -0.72 -16.74
N CYS A 146 32.89 -1.92 -16.19
CA CYS A 146 32.48 -2.13 -14.81
C CYS A 146 33.72 -2.35 -13.93
N GLN A 147 33.62 -1.92 -12.68
CA GLN A 147 34.58 -2.15 -11.61
C GLN A 147 33.84 -2.78 -10.43
N MET A 148 34.50 -3.72 -9.75
CA MET A 148 34.01 -4.33 -8.52
C MET A 148 35.18 -4.54 -7.55
N PRO A 149 34.95 -4.54 -6.22
CA PRO A 149 35.99 -4.85 -5.26
C PRO A 149 36.47 -6.30 -5.45
N ALA A 150 37.79 -6.50 -5.38
CA ALA A 150 38.39 -7.83 -5.38
C ALA A 150 38.14 -8.53 -4.03
N PHE A 151 37.81 -9.81 -4.06
CA PHE A 151 37.69 -10.63 -2.85
C PHE A 151 39.08 -10.88 -2.23
N SER A 152 39.19 -10.84 -0.90
CA SER A 152 40.41 -11.26 -0.21
C SER A 152 40.72 -12.73 -0.53
N GLN A 153 42.00 -13.04 -0.74
CA GLN A 153 42.49 -14.39 -0.98
C GLN A 153 42.16 -15.36 0.18
N ASP A 154 41.89 -14.82 1.37
CA ASP A 154 41.50 -15.57 2.58
C ASP A 154 40.05 -16.09 2.55
N GLN A 155 39.23 -15.66 1.58
CA GLN A 155 37.84 -16.09 1.41
C GLN A 155 37.68 -17.25 0.40
N PHE A 156 38.78 -17.75 -0.16
CA PHE A 156 38.75 -18.88 -1.08
C PHE A 156 39.12 -20.19 -0.35
N PRO A 157 38.18 -21.11 -0.07
CA PRO A 157 38.55 -22.45 0.32
C PRO A 157 39.25 -23.15 -0.86
N SER A 158 40.27 -23.94 -0.55
CA SER A 158 41.13 -24.61 -1.52
C SER A 158 40.31 -25.53 -2.45
N GLY A 159 40.01 -25.05 -3.66
CA GLY A 159 39.38 -25.84 -4.72
C GLY A 159 37.85 -25.98 -4.62
N GLY A 160 37.10 -24.97 -5.04
CA GLY A 160 35.66 -25.09 -5.26
C GLY A 160 35.06 -23.88 -5.97
N VAL A 161 34.15 -24.13 -6.91
CA VAL A 161 33.33 -23.10 -7.61
C VAL A 161 32.31 -22.53 -6.62
N VAL A 162 32.27 -21.21 -6.46
CA VAL A 162 31.30 -20.52 -5.61
C VAL A 162 29.97 -20.42 -6.35
N VAL A 163 28.94 -21.08 -5.82
CA VAL A 163 27.54 -20.76 -6.12
C VAL A 163 27.16 -19.62 -5.20
N ALA A 164 26.90 -18.43 -5.75
CA ALA A 164 26.57 -17.24 -4.99
C ALA A 164 25.10 -17.28 -4.52
N GLU A 165 24.85 -17.94 -3.41
CA GLU A 165 23.64 -17.75 -2.59
C GLU A 165 24.03 -17.81 -1.11
N GLU A 166 24.59 -16.72 -0.59
CA GLU A 166 24.47 -16.43 0.85
C GLU A 166 24.60 -14.93 1.12
N ARG A 167 23.57 -14.39 1.79
CA ARG A 167 23.50 -13.00 2.25
C ARG A 167 24.58 -12.79 3.32
N VAL A 168 25.71 -12.22 2.94
CA VAL A 168 26.64 -11.64 3.92
C VAL A 168 26.05 -10.32 4.40
N GLU A 169 25.60 -10.30 5.66
CA GLU A 169 25.30 -9.09 6.42
C GLU A 169 26.63 -8.38 6.74
N VAL A 170 26.93 -7.30 6.00
CA VAL A 170 27.97 -6.34 6.38
C VAL A 170 27.28 -5.10 6.89
N ALA A 171 27.67 -4.67 8.10
CA ALA A 171 27.08 -3.59 8.87
C ALA A 171 26.75 -2.32 8.05
N GLU A 172 25.49 -1.93 8.11
CA GLU A 172 24.84 -0.86 7.35
C GLU A 172 25.06 0.55 7.95
N SER A 173 26.03 0.73 8.86
CA SER A 173 26.04 1.89 9.77
C SER A 173 26.92 3.09 9.37
N GLU A 174 27.64 3.08 8.24
CA GLU A 174 28.61 4.16 7.94
C GLU A 174 28.42 4.90 6.59
N ARG A 175 27.35 4.65 5.81
CA ARG A 175 27.16 5.29 4.48
C ARG A 175 26.07 6.35 4.34
N ASN A 176 25.38 6.72 5.42
CA ASN A 176 24.16 7.55 5.38
C ASN A 176 24.23 8.86 6.18
N GLU A 177 25.38 9.53 6.29
CA GLU A 177 25.38 10.90 6.82
C GLU A 177 24.84 11.87 5.77
N LEU A 178 23.59 12.29 5.96
CA LEU A 178 22.95 13.35 5.18
C LEU A 178 23.56 14.69 5.59
N THR A 179 24.06 15.46 4.63
CA THR A 179 24.62 16.81 4.88
C THR A 179 24.04 17.83 3.92
N ALA A 180 24.28 19.13 4.17
CA ALA A 180 23.88 20.20 3.24
C ALA A 180 24.52 20.04 1.85
N GLU A 181 25.69 19.42 1.79
CA GLU A 181 26.43 19.09 0.57
C GLU A 181 25.95 17.77 -0.05
N PHE A 182 25.54 16.80 0.78
CA PHE A 182 25.02 15.49 0.37
C PHE A 182 23.58 15.27 0.86
N PRO A 183 22.61 15.98 0.29
CA PRO A 183 21.24 15.95 0.78
C PRO A 183 20.52 14.62 0.60
N CYS A 184 21.07 13.68 -0.19
CA CYS A 184 20.52 12.34 -0.41
C CYS A 184 21.47 11.20 -0.05
N GLY A 185 22.57 11.51 0.65
CA GLY A 185 23.61 10.56 1.04
C GLY A 185 24.56 10.22 -0.11
N ASN A 186 25.21 9.06 0.03
CA ASN A 186 26.31 8.66 -0.86
C ASN A 186 25.88 7.87 -2.11
N ASP A 187 24.62 7.45 -2.21
CA ASP A 187 24.09 6.79 -3.41
C ASP A 187 23.83 7.83 -4.52
N PRO A 188 24.58 7.79 -5.63
CA PRO A 188 24.47 8.78 -6.71
C PRO A 188 23.19 8.65 -7.54
N LEU A 189 22.40 7.58 -7.36
CA LEU A 189 21.14 7.37 -8.09
C LEU A 189 19.95 8.14 -7.48
N PHE A 190 20.14 8.78 -6.32
CA PHE A 190 19.12 9.61 -5.68
C PHE A 190 19.29 11.10 -5.99
N CYS A 191 18.28 11.69 -6.62
CA CYS A 191 18.21 13.09 -6.97
C CYS A 191 17.54 13.92 -5.85
N PRO A 192 18.23 14.93 -5.26
CA PRO A 192 17.59 15.88 -4.34
C PRO A 192 16.66 16.87 -5.03
N LEU A 193 15.46 17.02 -4.47
CA LEU A 193 14.47 18.03 -4.81
C LEU A 193 14.21 18.90 -3.57
N LYS A 194 14.48 20.20 -3.68
CA LYS A 194 14.17 21.14 -2.60
C LYS A 194 12.67 21.43 -2.58
N THR A 195 12.04 21.18 -1.44
CA THR A 195 10.63 21.48 -1.18
C THR A 195 10.51 22.50 -0.06
N THR A 196 9.30 22.99 0.21
CA THR A 196 9.01 23.84 1.37
C THR A 196 9.25 23.13 2.72
N GLN A 197 9.38 21.79 2.70
CA GLN A 197 9.57 20.94 3.88
C GLN A 197 11.02 20.47 4.05
N GLY A 198 11.95 20.92 3.21
CA GLY A 198 13.33 20.44 3.15
C GLY A 198 13.63 19.64 1.89
N THR A 199 14.69 18.84 1.88
CA THR A 199 15.10 18.09 0.68
C THR A 199 14.45 16.72 0.61
N VAL A 200 13.83 16.39 -0.53
CA VAL A 200 13.27 15.06 -0.81
C VAL A 200 14.10 14.41 -1.90
N CYS A 201 14.42 13.13 -1.76
CA CYS A 201 15.30 12.41 -2.66
C CYS A 201 14.52 11.38 -3.48
N TYR A 202 14.72 11.36 -4.80
CA TYR A 202 14.00 10.45 -5.69
C TYR A 202 14.96 9.60 -6.52
N ARG A 203 14.59 8.35 -6.79
CA ARG A 203 15.34 7.42 -7.67
C ARG A 203 14.38 6.80 -8.69
N LEU A 204 14.79 6.74 -9.95
CA LEU A 204 14.06 6.03 -11.00
C LEU A 204 14.62 4.61 -11.13
N GLN A 205 13.73 3.62 -11.16
CA GLN A 205 14.04 2.26 -11.58
C GLN A 205 13.78 2.15 -13.08
N THR A 206 14.80 1.78 -13.85
CA THR A 206 14.75 1.68 -15.32
C THR A 206 14.32 0.31 -15.82
N GLU A 207 14.39 -0.70 -14.96
CA GLU A 207 13.87 -2.03 -15.22
C GLU A 207 12.35 -2.01 -14.98
N PRO A 208 11.53 -2.49 -15.92
CA PRO A 208 10.11 -2.66 -15.70
C PRO A 208 9.89 -3.73 -14.61
N LEU A 209 9.31 -3.34 -13.49
CA LEU A 209 9.01 -4.22 -12.35
C LEU A 209 7.51 -4.51 -12.28
N TYR A 210 7.16 -5.69 -11.77
CA TYR A 210 5.79 -5.93 -11.29
C TYR A 210 5.51 -5.05 -10.07
N TRP A 211 4.24 -4.78 -9.77
CA TRP A 211 3.88 -3.91 -8.64
C TRP A 211 4.52 -4.35 -7.31
N GLU A 212 4.42 -5.63 -6.96
CA GLU A 212 4.98 -6.18 -5.72
C GLU A 212 6.51 -6.07 -5.68
N GLN A 213 7.18 -6.31 -6.80
CA GLN A 213 8.63 -6.16 -6.90
C GLN A 213 9.06 -4.69 -6.79
N ALA A 214 8.30 -3.77 -7.37
CA ALA A 214 8.55 -2.34 -7.23
C ALA A 214 8.38 -1.89 -5.78
N VAL A 215 7.39 -2.44 -5.07
CA VAL A 215 7.21 -2.23 -3.63
C VAL A 215 8.43 -2.75 -2.87
N GLU A 216 8.84 -4.00 -3.05
CA GLU A 216 9.99 -4.57 -2.33
C GLU A 216 11.30 -3.83 -2.61
N GLU A 217 11.55 -3.47 -3.88
CA GLU A 217 12.76 -2.76 -4.31
C GLU A 217 12.81 -1.33 -3.76
N CYS A 218 11.65 -0.68 -3.61
CA CYS A 218 11.58 0.60 -2.95
C CYS A 218 11.55 0.45 -1.41
N ASP A 219 10.92 -0.55 -0.80
CA ASP A 219 10.67 -0.65 0.66
C ASP A 219 11.86 -1.19 1.48
N ALA A 220 12.97 -1.56 0.84
CA ALA A 220 14.12 -2.23 1.45
C ALA A 220 14.99 -1.38 2.42
N ASN A 221 14.41 -0.42 3.17
CA ASN A 221 14.79 0.00 4.55
C ASN A 221 14.56 1.49 4.89
N GLN A 222 14.00 2.36 4.01
CA GLN A 222 13.84 3.79 4.36
C GLN A 222 12.99 4.68 3.40
N TYR A 223 12.13 4.10 2.55
CA TYR A 223 11.58 4.82 1.40
C TYR A 223 10.04 4.90 1.42
N GLU A 224 9.51 6.05 0.98
CA GLU A 224 8.07 6.33 0.83
C GLU A 224 7.72 6.50 -0.66
N TRP A 225 6.44 6.38 -1.03
CA TRP A 225 5.99 6.73 -2.39
C TRP A 225 6.07 8.23 -2.66
N SER A 226 6.20 8.60 -3.95
CA SER A 226 6.40 9.98 -4.41
C SER A 226 5.25 10.94 -4.09
N ASP A 227 4.05 10.43 -3.78
CA ASP A 227 2.87 11.18 -3.40
C ASP A 227 2.67 11.34 -1.88
N GLY A 228 3.52 10.70 -1.06
CA GLY A 228 3.42 10.75 0.40
C GLY A 228 2.26 9.96 0.98
N SER A 229 1.65 9.07 0.21
CA SER A 229 0.69 8.11 0.73
C SER A 229 1.41 6.94 1.42
N SER A 230 0.99 6.65 2.65
CA SER A 230 1.18 5.35 3.30
C SER A 230 0.32 4.32 2.55
N PHE A 231 0.77 3.06 2.55
CA PHE A 231 0.43 1.88 1.74
C PHE A 231 -1.04 1.53 1.39
N ASP A 232 -2.07 2.34 1.61
CA ASP A 232 -3.48 1.89 1.49
C ASP A 232 -4.32 2.63 0.43
N TYR A 233 -3.72 3.16 -0.64
CA TYR A 233 -4.46 3.98 -1.60
C TYR A 233 -5.35 3.19 -2.59
N LEU A 234 -5.24 1.86 -2.77
CA LEU A 234 -5.95 1.22 -3.91
C LEU A 234 -6.40 -0.25 -3.87
N MET A 235 -6.27 -1.01 -2.77
CA MET A 235 -6.57 -2.45 -2.86
C MET A 235 -8.04 -2.86 -2.68
N GLU A 236 -8.98 -1.95 -2.42
CA GLU A 236 -10.35 -2.37 -2.03
C GLU A 236 -11.46 -2.07 -3.06
N ARG A 237 -11.13 -1.67 -4.30
CA ARG A 237 -12.16 -1.32 -5.29
C ARG A 237 -12.05 -2.12 -6.59
N LEU A 238 -12.20 -3.44 -6.51
CA LEU A 238 -12.87 -4.27 -7.52
C LEU A 238 -13.14 -5.67 -6.93
N SER A 239 -14.29 -5.83 -6.28
CA SER A 239 -14.90 -7.15 -6.09
C SER A 239 -16.18 -7.20 -6.92
N ASN A 240 -16.26 -8.23 -7.79
CA ASN A 240 -17.39 -8.70 -8.62
C ASN A 240 -17.41 -8.09 -10.05
N ASP A 241 -17.43 -8.84 -11.16
CA ASP A 241 -17.55 -10.27 -11.44
C ASP A 241 -16.90 -10.54 -12.82
N ASP A 242 -15.68 -11.11 -12.87
CA ASP A 242 -15.18 -11.79 -14.07
C ASP A 242 -14.00 -12.72 -13.70
N PRO A 243 -14.01 -14.03 -14.02
CA PRO A 243 -12.93 -14.95 -13.66
C PRO A 243 -11.61 -14.70 -14.41
N GLU A 244 -11.57 -13.79 -15.39
CA GLU A 244 -10.32 -13.35 -16.03
C GLU A 244 -9.63 -12.18 -15.30
N GLU A 245 -10.28 -11.60 -14.28
CA GLU A 245 -9.82 -10.45 -13.51
C GLU A 245 -9.27 -10.85 -12.13
N GLU A 246 -8.54 -11.95 -12.07
CA GLU A 246 -7.82 -12.46 -10.89
C GLU A 246 -6.70 -11.52 -10.37
N ARG A 247 -6.63 -10.26 -10.81
CA ARG A 247 -5.43 -9.43 -10.64
C ARG A 247 -5.82 -8.02 -10.25
N GLY A 248 -5.41 -7.62 -9.04
CA GLY A 248 -5.71 -6.32 -8.46
C GLY A 248 -5.45 -5.15 -9.42
N ILE A 249 -6.12 -4.03 -9.16
CA ILE A 249 -5.90 -2.78 -9.88
C ILE A 249 -4.85 -1.95 -9.15
N CYS A 250 -3.77 -1.67 -9.86
CA CYS A 250 -2.70 -0.78 -9.44
C CYS A 250 -2.80 0.54 -10.20
N VAL A 251 -2.19 1.61 -9.67
CA VAL A 251 -2.17 2.90 -10.37
C VAL A 251 -0.79 3.15 -10.95
N ALA A 252 -0.78 3.49 -12.23
CA ALA A 252 0.39 3.91 -12.96
C ALA A 252 0.24 5.37 -13.40
N MET A 253 1.35 6.08 -13.50
CA MET A 253 1.38 7.41 -14.11
C MET A 253 1.58 7.28 -15.62
N GLN A 254 0.61 7.73 -16.40
CA GLN A 254 0.65 7.72 -17.86
C GLN A 254 1.01 9.10 -18.40
N PHE A 255 2.08 9.19 -19.19
CA PHE A 255 2.50 10.43 -19.84
C PHE A 255 1.82 10.60 -21.19
N ASN A 256 1.37 11.82 -21.49
CA ASN A 256 0.75 12.16 -22.77
C ASN A 256 1.83 12.54 -23.81
N ILE A 257 2.73 11.60 -24.11
CA ILE A 257 3.85 11.79 -25.03
C ILE A 257 3.87 10.64 -26.06
N SER A 258 4.14 10.95 -27.33
CA SER A 258 4.18 9.94 -28.40
C SER A 258 5.37 8.97 -28.22
N SER A 259 5.15 7.69 -28.56
CA SER A 259 6.14 6.61 -28.42
C SER A 259 7.48 6.87 -29.14
N ARG A 260 7.49 7.66 -30.22
CA ARG A 260 8.70 8.09 -30.92
C ARG A 260 9.54 9.13 -30.16
N SER A 261 8.93 9.92 -29.28
CA SER A 261 9.63 10.91 -28.45
C SER A 261 10.22 10.28 -27.18
N LEU A 262 9.57 9.25 -26.63
CA LEU A 262 10.07 8.43 -25.50
C LEU A 262 11.39 7.70 -25.82
N GLN A 263 11.60 7.28 -27.07
CA GLN A 263 12.86 6.63 -27.49
C GLN A 263 14.05 7.61 -27.63
N LYS A 264 13.81 8.92 -27.65
CA LYS A 264 14.84 9.94 -27.90
C LYS A 264 15.20 10.78 -26.68
N GLN A 265 14.47 10.69 -25.59
CA GLN A 265 14.74 11.45 -24.37
C GLN A 265 15.03 10.49 -23.21
N PRO A 266 16.08 10.73 -22.40
CA PRO A 266 16.28 9.98 -21.16
C PRO A 266 15.07 10.21 -20.24
N LEU A 267 14.58 9.17 -19.57
CA LEU A 267 13.37 9.24 -18.74
C LEU A 267 13.40 10.37 -17.71
N TYR A 268 14.58 10.72 -17.18
CA TYR A 268 14.76 11.87 -16.29
C TYR A 268 14.40 13.22 -16.93
N ASN A 269 14.47 13.38 -18.26
CA ASN A 269 14.00 14.59 -18.94
C ASN A 269 12.46 14.72 -18.89
N LEU A 270 11.69 13.63 -18.72
CA LEU A 270 10.26 13.71 -18.42
C LEU A 270 9.99 14.17 -16.98
N PHE A 271 10.93 13.89 -16.06
CA PHE A 271 10.83 14.25 -14.64
C PHE A 271 11.50 15.60 -14.29
N GLY A 272 12.06 16.30 -15.28
CA GLY A 272 12.70 17.61 -15.12
C GLY A 272 11.72 18.70 -14.68
N ILE A 273 11.42 18.74 -13.39
CA ILE A 273 10.88 19.89 -12.68
C ILE A 273 11.95 21.00 -12.82
N PRO A 274 11.71 22.13 -13.52
CA PRO A 274 10.43 22.81 -13.69
C PRO A 274 10.08 23.07 -15.17
N ILE A 275 8.98 22.49 -15.68
CA ILE A 275 8.45 22.90 -16.98
C ILE A 275 7.49 24.07 -16.78
N GLN A 276 7.89 25.20 -17.32
CA GLN A 276 7.10 26.42 -17.50
C GLN A 276 5.65 26.09 -17.90
N VAL A 277 4.71 26.59 -17.09
CA VAL A 277 3.26 26.50 -17.25
C VAL A 277 2.86 27.17 -18.57
N THR A 278 2.99 26.46 -19.69
CA THR A 278 2.59 26.96 -21.00
C THR A 278 1.94 25.85 -21.83
N LYS A 279 0.88 25.26 -21.28
CA LYS A 279 -0.37 24.85 -21.97
C LYS A 279 -1.25 24.02 -21.03
N ASN A 280 -2.56 24.26 -21.06
CA ASN A 280 -3.62 23.74 -20.18
C ASN A 280 -3.90 22.22 -20.28
N ILE A 281 -2.90 21.37 -20.56
CA ILE A 281 -3.05 19.92 -20.60
C ILE A 281 -2.07 19.33 -19.58
N PRO A 282 -2.53 18.53 -18.60
CA PRO A 282 -1.62 17.87 -17.69
C PRO A 282 -0.70 16.93 -18.49
N THR A 283 0.61 17.09 -18.32
CA THR A 283 1.67 16.33 -19.01
C THR A 283 1.60 14.82 -18.72
N TYR A 284 0.94 14.46 -17.62
CA TYR A 284 0.68 13.09 -17.18
C TYR A 284 -0.66 13.00 -16.45
N PHE A 285 -1.23 11.80 -16.36
CA PHE A 285 -2.38 11.50 -15.52
C PHE A 285 -2.21 10.13 -14.87
N TRP A 286 -2.90 9.92 -13.76
CA TRP A 286 -2.93 8.62 -13.10
C TRP A 286 -3.97 7.74 -13.77
N THR A 287 -3.59 6.50 -14.07
CA THR A 287 -4.44 5.52 -14.73
C THR A 287 -4.43 4.22 -13.93
N HIS A 288 -5.58 3.55 -13.92
CA HIS A 288 -5.73 2.23 -13.34
C HIS A 288 -5.19 1.20 -14.34
N GLN A 289 -4.33 0.30 -13.88
CA GLN A 289 -3.72 -0.77 -14.66
C GLN A 289 -3.76 -2.07 -13.85
N ARG A 290 -3.62 -3.20 -14.54
CA ARG A 290 -3.47 -4.48 -13.85
C ARG A 290 -2.13 -4.51 -13.10
N CYS A 291 -2.12 -5.00 -11.87
CA CYS A 291 -0.91 -5.07 -11.05
C CYS A 291 0.19 -6.00 -11.60
N ASP A 292 -0.16 -6.93 -12.49
CA ASP A 292 0.77 -7.81 -13.18
C ASP A 292 1.40 -7.17 -14.43
N ASN A 293 1.06 -5.93 -14.76
CA ASN A 293 1.78 -5.19 -15.79
C ASN A 293 3.13 -4.72 -15.24
N ARG A 294 4.18 -4.94 -16.04
CA ARG A 294 5.53 -4.45 -15.71
C ARG A 294 5.64 -2.98 -16.10
N HIS A 295 5.90 -2.13 -15.12
CA HIS A 295 6.05 -0.68 -15.30
C HIS A 295 7.35 -0.19 -14.64
N LEU A 296 7.81 0.98 -15.07
CA LEU A 296 8.93 1.66 -14.41
C LEU A 296 8.47 2.23 -13.06
N ALA A 297 9.34 2.18 -12.05
CA ALA A 297 9.02 2.63 -10.70
C ALA A 297 9.86 3.87 -10.30
N VAL A 298 9.31 4.72 -9.44
CA VAL A 298 10.02 5.88 -8.87
C VAL A 298 9.95 5.79 -7.35
N CYS A 299 11.09 5.59 -6.70
CA CYS A 299 11.19 5.55 -5.24
C CYS A 299 11.47 6.96 -4.67
N ARG A 300 11.00 7.26 -3.47
CA ARG A 300 11.28 8.51 -2.73
C ARG A 300 11.85 8.21 -1.33
N LYS A 301 12.73 9.07 -0.81
CA LYS A 301 13.15 9.10 0.61
C LYS A 301 13.31 10.52 1.14
N ALA A 302 13.34 10.63 2.46
CA ALA A 302 13.73 11.87 3.16
C ALA A 302 15.21 12.21 2.91
N GLY A 303 15.50 13.49 2.69
CA GLY A 303 16.85 14.02 2.52
C GLY A 303 17.28 14.95 3.66
N TYR A 304 18.41 15.63 3.49
CA TYR A 304 18.95 16.56 4.47
C TYR A 304 17.99 17.73 4.75
N ASP A 305 17.85 18.05 6.04
CA ASP A 305 16.92 19.04 6.58
C ASP A 305 15.46 18.81 6.14
N TYR A 306 15.12 17.56 5.76
CA TYR A 306 13.73 17.18 5.57
C TYR A 306 13.05 17.18 6.93
N ARG A 307 12.25 18.21 7.16
CA ARG A 307 11.27 18.20 8.24
C ARG A 307 10.25 17.18 7.79
N THR A 308 10.39 15.94 8.26
CA THR A 308 9.25 15.03 8.37
C THR A 308 8.19 15.85 9.07
N ARG A 309 7.19 16.32 8.31
CA ARG A 309 5.90 16.57 8.92
C ARG A 309 5.60 15.22 9.54
N SER A 310 5.63 15.13 10.86
CA SER A 310 4.93 14.04 11.50
C SER A 310 3.48 14.23 11.06
N GLN A 311 3.12 13.65 9.92
CA GLN A 311 1.76 13.18 9.68
C GLN A 311 1.57 11.87 10.44
N TRP A 312 2.19 11.76 11.60
CA TRP A 312 1.56 11.07 12.69
C TRP A 312 0.29 11.88 12.95
N SER A 313 -0.83 11.34 12.52
CA SER A 313 -2.10 11.98 12.79
C SER A 313 -2.29 12.08 14.30
N ALA A 314 -3.04 13.07 14.79
CA ALA A 314 -3.18 13.23 16.24
C ALA A 314 -3.82 11.96 16.85
N LYS A 315 -4.68 11.28 16.09
CA LYS A 315 -5.20 9.95 16.42
C LYS A 315 -4.13 8.87 16.47
N GLU A 316 -3.27 8.79 15.47
CA GLU A 316 -2.21 7.79 15.48
C GLU A 316 -1.30 7.98 16.70
N GLU A 317 -1.04 9.23 17.13
CA GLU A 317 -0.06 9.52 18.20
C GLU A 317 -0.62 9.03 19.54
N ARG A 318 -1.95 9.11 19.66
CA ARG A 318 -2.70 8.48 20.73
C ARG A 318 -2.65 6.96 20.64
N ARG A 319 -2.86 6.38 19.44
CA ARG A 319 -2.85 4.91 19.23
C ARG A 319 -1.50 4.27 19.55
N SER A 320 -0.38 4.97 19.36
CA SER A 320 0.96 4.44 19.66
C SER A 320 1.29 4.46 21.15
N LYS A 321 0.61 5.31 21.94
CA LYS A 321 0.73 5.35 23.40
C LYS A 321 -0.04 4.18 24.01
N LYS A 322 0.67 3.10 24.39
CA LYS A 322 0.15 1.91 25.10
C LYS A 322 -0.31 2.17 26.55
N GLN A 323 -0.72 3.39 26.87
CA GLN A 323 -1.21 3.75 28.20
C GLN A 323 -2.66 3.28 28.35
N ASN A 324 -2.95 2.63 29.48
CA ASN A 324 -4.27 2.03 29.78
C ASN A 324 -5.17 2.92 30.66
N ASN A 325 -4.86 4.22 30.77
CA ASN A 325 -5.53 5.12 31.71
C ASN A 325 -6.42 6.15 31.00
N TRP A 326 -7.07 5.76 29.91
CA TRP A 326 -7.97 6.64 29.17
C TRP A 326 -9.37 6.63 29.78
N LYS A 327 -9.98 7.82 29.91
CA LYS A 327 -11.38 7.97 30.31
C LYS A 327 -12.14 8.81 29.31
N CYS A 328 -13.35 8.36 28.98
CA CYS A 328 -14.28 9.12 28.17
C CYS A 328 -15.31 9.87 29.03
N PRO A 329 -15.84 11.00 28.52
CA PRO A 329 -17.02 11.64 29.09
C PRO A 329 -18.22 10.69 29.16
N ASN A 330 -19.19 11.00 30.02
CA ASN A 330 -20.35 10.13 30.23
C ASN A 330 -21.13 9.89 28.92
N GLY A 331 -21.39 8.60 28.63
CA GLY A 331 -22.11 8.16 27.43
C GLY A 331 -21.24 7.98 26.18
N TYR A 332 -19.97 8.41 26.21
CA TYR A 332 -19.02 8.12 25.14
C TYR A 332 -18.40 6.73 25.33
N LYS A 333 -18.21 6.01 24.22
CA LYS A 333 -17.51 4.72 24.19
C LYS A 333 -16.04 4.95 23.83
N LEU A 334 -15.15 4.42 24.67
CA LEU A 334 -13.70 4.46 24.45
C LEU A 334 -13.30 3.45 23.38
N PHE A 335 -12.47 3.88 22.43
CA PHE A 335 -11.74 2.99 21.53
C PHE A 335 -10.36 3.57 21.18
N ARG A 336 -9.29 2.84 21.50
CA ARG A 336 -7.88 3.20 21.19
C ARG A 336 -7.49 4.67 21.46
N GLY A 337 -7.87 5.20 22.62
CA GLY A 337 -7.53 6.57 23.06
C GLY A 337 -8.46 7.68 22.52
N MET A 338 -9.50 7.30 21.80
CA MET A 338 -10.56 8.17 21.28
C MET A 338 -11.91 7.80 21.90
N CYS A 339 -12.82 8.75 21.95
CA CYS A 339 -14.15 8.62 22.52
C CYS A 339 -15.21 8.88 21.47
N TYR A 340 -16.19 7.99 21.31
CA TYR A 340 -17.24 8.08 20.30
C TYR A 340 -18.63 8.05 20.92
N LYS A 341 -19.56 8.85 20.39
CA LYS A 341 -20.95 8.83 20.81
C LYS A 341 -21.90 9.06 19.64
N LEU A 342 -22.93 8.22 19.59
CA LEU A 342 -24.01 8.29 18.62
C LEU A 342 -25.12 9.20 19.16
N TYR A 343 -25.58 10.11 18.32
CA TYR A 343 -26.64 11.07 18.60
C TYR A 343 -27.76 10.99 17.55
N GLY A 344 -28.94 11.51 17.89
CA GLY A 344 -30.06 11.65 16.95
C GLY A 344 -30.80 10.36 16.64
N THR A 345 -30.72 9.37 17.53
CA THR A 345 -31.48 8.11 17.45
C THR A 345 -32.90 8.24 18.03
N GLU A 346 -33.07 9.09 19.04
CA GLU A 346 -34.35 9.31 19.75
C GLU A 346 -35.01 10.64 19.36
N ASP A 347 -34.20 11.68 19.11
CA ASP A 347 -34.63 12.95 18.50
C ASP A 347 -34.39 12.88 17.00
N SER A 348 -35.31 13.42 16.17
CA SER A 348 -35.44 13.36 14.68
C SER A 348 -34.20 13.58 13.77
N GLY A 349 -32.99 13.20 14.18
CA GLY A 349 -31.72 13.46 13.53
C GLY A 349 -31.30 14.93 13.55
N ALA A 350 -30.23 15.22 12.82
CA ALA A 350 -29.77 16.56 12.49
C ALA A 350 -29.36 16.62 11.01
N THR A 351 -29.47 17.79 10.39
CA THR A 351 -28.86 18.02 9.07
C THR A 351 -27.33 17.96 9.19
N PHE A 352 -26.61 17.82 8.07
CA PHE A 352 -25.15 17.72 8.14
C PHE A 352 -24.52 18.95 8.83
N SER A 353 -24.96 20.16 8.47
CA SER A 353 -24.49 21.40 9.07
C SER A 353 -24.84 21.50 10.57
N GLU A 354 -26.06 21.10 10.95
CA GLU A 354 -26.47 21.03 12.36
C GLU A 354 -25.62 20.03 13.15
N ALA A 355 -25.34 18.84 12.59
CA ALA A 355 -24.54 17.81 13.22
C ALA A 355 -23.09 18.29 13.46
N VAL A 356 -22.48 18.97 12.49
CA VAL A 356 -21.17 19.61 12.64
C VAL A 356 -21.17 20.59 13.81
N GLN A 357 -22.18 21.46 13.90
CA GLN A 357 -22.27 22.46 14.98
C GLN A 357 -22.52 21.81 16.35
N ARG A 358 -23.38 20.79 16.42
CA ARG A 358 -23.69 20.09 17.66
C ARG A 358 -22.47 19.35 18.23
N CYS A 359 -21.68 18.67 17.39
CA CYS A 359 -20.43 18.07 17.87
C CYS A 359 -19.46 19.14 18.37
N LYS A 360 -19.31 20.26 17.64
CA LYS A 360 -18.43 21.36 18.06
C LYS A 360 -18.83 21.99 19.40
N ASN A 361 -20.13 22.10 19.67
CA ASN A 361 -20.64 22.61 20.94
C ASN A 361 -20.28 21.70 22.15
N GLU A 362 -19.97 20.43 21.89
CA GLU A 362 -19.47 19.49 22.91
C GLU A 362 -17.93 19.34 22.87
N GLU A 363 -17.21 20.28 22.25
CA GLU A 363 -15.75 20.20 22.06
C GLU A 363 -15.32 18.90 21.33
N ALA A 364 -16.20 18.40 20.46
CA ALA A 364 -16.04 17.20 19.66
C ALA A 364 -16.09 17.55 18.16
N ASN A 365 -15.70 16.60 17.32
CA ASN A 365 -15.85 16.69 15.86
C ASN A 365 -16.80 15.61 15.36
N LEU A 366 -17.36 15.77 14.16
CA LEU A 366 -17.95 14.61 13.50
C LEU A 366 -16.87 13.57 13.22
N VAL A 367 -17.21 12.30 13.38
CA VAL A 367 -16.25 11.20 13.33
C VAL A 367 -15.44 11.15 12.03
N SER A 368 -14.12 10.99 12.15
CA SER A 368 -13.23 10.66 11.04
C SER A 368 -12.81 9.20 11.13
N LEU A 369 -12.86 8.46 10.02
CA LEU A 369 -12.58 7.03 9.98
C LEU A 369 -11.29 6.78 9.22
N THR A 370 -10.20 6.68 9.97
CA THR A 370 -8.81 6.70 9.49
C THR A 370 -8.16 5.32 9.44
N ASP A 371 -8.75 4.31 10.11
CA ASP A 371 -8.29 2.92 10.02
C ASP A 371 -9.47 1.92 10.03
N THR A 372 -9.21 0.69 9.55
CA THR A 372 -10.24 -0.35 9.36
C THR A 372 -10.91 -0.78 10.67
N TYR A 373 -10.19 -0.76 11.79
CA TYR A 373 -10.70 -1.14 13.10
C TYR A 373 -11.52 -0.02 13.74
N GLU A 374 -11.12 1.24 13.54
CA GLU A 374 -11.93 2.41 13.90
C GLU A 374 -13.26 2.39 13.15
N ASN A 375 -13.24 2.17 11.83
CA ASN A 375 -14.45 2.00 11.02
C ASN A 375 -15.33 0.87 11.58
N GLY A 376 -14.74 -0.31 11.84
CA GLY A 376 -15.46 -1.44 12.41
C GLY A 376 -16.08 -1.15 13.78
N PHE A 377 -15.31 -0.58 14.71
CA PHE A 377 -15.79 -0.23 16.04
C PHE A 377 -16.98 0.72 15.96
N VAL A 378 -16.85 1.81 15.21
CA VAL A 378 -17.90 2.83 15.04
C VAL A 378 -19.14 2.22 14.39
N THR A 379 -18.98 1.39 13.35
CA THR A 379 -20.10 0.68 12.72
C THR A 379 -20.79 -0.28 13.69
N SER A 380 -20.06 -0.96 14.57
CA SER A 380 -20.67 -1.89 15.55
C SER A 380 -21.65 -1.19 16.52
N MET A 381 -21.49 0.12 16.72
CA MET A 381 -22.40 0.93 17.53
C MET A 381 -23.78 1.12 16.88
N LEU A 382 -23.95 0.72 15.62
CA LEU A 382 -25.15 0.97 14.80
C LEU A 382 -26.08 -0.26 14.67
N GLN A 383 -25.86 -1.34 15.42
CA GLN A 383 -26.56 -2.63 15.27
C GLN A 383 -28.11 -2.55 15.22
N ASN A 384 -28.70 -1.54 15.86
CA ASN A 384 -30.16 -1.36 15.93
C ASN A 384 -30.66 -0.15 15.13
N LEU A 385 -29.82 0.45 14.29
CA LEU A 385 -30.21 1.56 13.43
C LEU A 385 -30.68 1.05 12.07
N ASN A 386 -31.86 1.53 11.67
CA ASN A 386 -32.41 1.31 10.33
C ASN A 386 -32.15 2.51 9.41
N SER A 387 -31.10 3.29 9.68
CA SER A 387 -30.76 4.50 8.94
C SER A 387 -29.26 4.74 8.93
N ASN A 388 -28.76 5.37 7.86
CA ASN A 388 -27.38 5.80 7.76
C ASN A 388 -27.08 6.94 8.74
N VAL A 389 -25.80 7.17 9.02
CA VAL A 389 -25.35 8.18 10.00
C VAL A 389 -24.35 9.16 9.41
N TRP A 390 -24.40 10.43 9.80
CA TRP A 390 -23.43 11.43 9.33
C TRP A 390 -22.03 11.17 9.89
N ILE A 391 -21.02 11.32 9.01
CA ILE A 391 -19.60 11.28 9.36
C ILE A 391 -18.89 12.56 8.87
N GLY A 392 -17.73 12.86 9.44
CA GLY A 392 -17.04 14.14 9.31
C GLY A 392 -16.26 14.36 8.01
N MET A 393 -16.72 13.85 6.88
CA MET A 393 -16.05 14.05 5.59
C MET A 393 -16.55 15.32 4.91
N ASP A 394 -15.63 16.20 4.54
CA ASP A 394 -15.88 17.37 3.71
C ASP A 394 -15.54 17.07 2.25
N MET A 395 -16.56 17.16 1.39
CA MET A 395 -16.45 16.98 -0.05
C MET A 395 -16.84 18.24 -0.80
N THR A 396 -16.17 19.37 -0.53
CA THR A 396 -16.41 20.68 -1.17
C THR A 396 -15.39 20.98 -2.28
N ASP A 397 -15.83 21.64 -3.36
CA ASP A 397 -14.99 22.01 -4.52
C ASP A 397 -14.19 20.81 -5.12
N GLY A 398 -14.78 19.62 -5.07
CA GLY A 398 -14.17 18.38 -5.55
C GLY A 398 -12.99 17.88 -4.71
N ARG A 399 -12.73 18.46 -3.54
CA ARG A 399 -11.71 17.96 -2.60
C ARG A 399 -12.35 16.94 -1.66
N VAL A 400 -11.56 16.01 -1.13
CA VAL A 400 -12.02 15.02 -0.15
C VAL A 400 -11.09 15.09 1.05
N ARG A 401 -11.63 15.45 2.21
CA ARG A 401 -10.85 15.63 3.45
C ARG A 401 -11.70 15.42 4.69
N TRP A 402 -11.08 15.06 5.81
CA TRP A 402 -11.76 15.04 7.11
C TRP A 402 -11.89 16.46 7.68
N LEU A 403 -13.00 16.74 8.37
CA LEU A 403 -13.32 18.05 8.97
C LEU A 403 -12.41 18.40 10.16
N ASP A 404 -11.88 17.39 10.85
CA ASP A 404 -10.96 17.51 11.98
C ASP A 404 -9.49 17.67 11.54
N GLY A 405 -9.20 17.59 10.24
CA GLY A 405 -7.86 17.72 9.67
C GLY A 405 -7.04 16.43 9.65
N GLU A 406 -7.63 15.29 10.00
CA GLU A 406 -6.96 13.99 9.89
C GLU A 406 -6.65 13.64 8.41
N PRO A 407 -5.53 12.93 8.14
CA PRO A 407 -5.18 12.52 6.79
C PRO A 407 -6.14 11.44 6.27
N LEU A 408 -6.45 11.48 4.97
CA LEU A 408 -7.28 10.47 4.32
C LEU A 408 -6.46 9.19 4.06
N LYS A 409 -6.41 8.30 5.05
CA LYS A 409 -5.67 7.02 4.99
C LYS A 409 -6.54 5.83 4.58
N LEU A 410 -7.83 5.89 4.90
CA LEU A 410 -8.83 4.87 4.57
C LEU A 410 -9.85 5.46 3.60
N ILE A 411 -10.32 4.66 2.64
CA ILE A 411 -11.46 4.99 1.77
C ILE A 411 -12.37 3.77 1.68
N ARG A 412 -13.60 3.86 2.18
CA ARG A 412 -14.59 2.76 2.15
C ARG A 412 -15.92 3.13 1.50
N PHE A 413 -15.90 3.88 0.39
CA PHE A 413 -17.15 4.17 -0.33
C PHE A 413 -17.78 2.89 -0.90
N GLY A 414 -19.11 2.76 -0.73
CA GLY A 414 -19.85 1.64 -1.31
C GLY A 414 -19.77 1.60 -2.84
N PRO A 415 -20.05 0.45 -3.47
CA PRO A 415 -19.93 0.25 -4.93
C PRO A 415 -20.82 1.20 -5.73
N ASP A 416 -21.96 1.61 -5.14
CA ASP A 416 -22.89 2.57 -5.73
C ASP A 416 -22.37 4.00 -5.77
N ASN A 417 -21.27 4.30 -5.08
CA ASN A 417 -20.65 5.60 -5.05
C ASN A 417 -19.38 5.54 -5.91
N ARG A 418 -19.03 6.61 -6.62
CA ARG A 418 -17.75 6.73 -7.33
C ARG A 418 -17.15 8.10 -7.09
N VAL A 419 -15.86 8.12 -6.79
CA VAL A 419 -15.07 9.34 -6.65
C VAL A 419 -14.08 9.35 -7.80
N ILE A 420 -14.32 10.19 -8.80
CA ILE A 420 -13.61 10.21 -10.07
C ILE A 420 -12.71 11.44 -10.09
N ARG A 421 -11.40 11.24 -10.28
CA ARG A 421 -10.43 12.34 -10.33
C ARG A 421 -10.46 13.02 -11.70
N ILE A 422 -10.52 14.37 -11.73
CA ILE A 422 -10.50 15.16 -12.96
C ILE A 422 -9.13 15.81 -13.21
N GLY A 423 -8.36 16.09 -12.16
CA GLY A 423 -7.01 16.65 -12.28
C GLY A 423 -6.57 17.43 -11.04
N GLY A 424 -5.28 17.37 -10.70
CA GLY A 424 -4.79 17.86 -9.40
C GLY A 424 -5.48 17.13 -8.24
N ASP A 425 -5.88 17.84 -7.19
CA ASP A 425 -6.60 17.27 -6.03
C ASP A 425 -8.13 17.33 -6.18
N ARG A 426 -8.63 17.59 -7.40
CA ARG A 426 -10.07 17.75 -7.67
C ARG A 426 -10.71 16.49 -8.24
N HIS A 427 -11.89 16.21 -7.73
CA HIS A 427 -12.73 15.05 -8.01
C HIS A 427 -14.16 15.47 -8.37
N ILE A 428 -14.85 14.61 -9.10
CA ILE A 428 -16.31 14.59 -9.20
C ILE A 428 -16.84 13.30 -8.61
N PHE A 429 -18.05 13.37 -8.11
CA PHE A 429 -18.71 12.31 -7.38
C PHE A 429 -19.92 11.83 -8.15
N GLN A 430 -20.09 10.52 -8.23
CA GLN A 430 -21.23 9.86 -8.84
C GLN A 430 -21.89 8.96 -7.79
N ASN A 431 -23.21 8.87 -7.81
CA ASN A 431 -23.97 7.92 -7.02
C ASN A 431 -24.97 7.22 -7.95
N VAL A 432 -25.05 5.88 -7.92
CA VAL A 432 -25.92 5.12 -8.84
C VAL A 432 -27.41 5.44 -8.63
N GLY A 433 -27.79 5.78 -7.40
CA GLY A 433 -29.14 6.22 -7.05
C GLY A 433 -29.46 7.67 -7.42
N GLN A 434 -28.49 8.46 -7.89
CA GLN A 434 -28.68 9.87 -8.26
C GLN A 434 -28.07 10.17 -9.64
N ALA A 435 -28.89 10.64 -10.58
CA ALA A 435 -28.39 10.98 -11.90
C ALA A 435 -27.37 12.15 -11.85
N GLY A 436 -26.32 12.07 -12.66
CA GLY A 436 -25.33 13.14 -12.83
C GLY A 436 -24.07 13.00 -11.97
N PHE A 437 -23.31 14.08 -11.93
CA PHE A 437 -22.07 14.20 -11.16
C PHE A 437 -22.16 15.42 -10.25
N SER A 438 -21.50 15.40 -9.10
CA SER A 438 -21.36 16.57 -8.22
C SER A 438 -19.91 16.82 -7.84
N ASN A 439 -19.54 18.06 -7.59
CA ASN A 439 -18.28 18.43 -6.93
C ASN A 439 -18.51 18.85 -5.46
N GLU A 440 -19.75 18.74 -4.97
CA GLU A 440 -20.15 19.05 -3.59
C GLU A 440 -21.04 17.94 -3.03
N ALA A 441 -20.62 17.34 -1.92
CA ALA A 441 -21.38 16.28 -1.27
C ALA A 441 -21.13 16.22 0.24
N CYS A 442 -21.96 15.45 0.92
CA CYS A 442 -21.77 15.04 2.30
C CYS A 442 -21.77 13.52 2.37
N VAL A 443 -21.17 12.96 3.41
CA VAL A 443 -20.93 11.52 3.50
C VAL A 443 -21.63 10.94 4.72
N THR A 444 -22.22 9.77 4.51
CA THR A 444 -22.83 8.96 5.56
C THR A 444 -22.14 7.61 5.67
N LEU A 445 -22.12 7.03 6.87
CA LEU A 445 -21.79 5.64 7.10
C LEU A 445 -23.08 4.81 7.03
N ASP A 446 -23.09 3.78 6.19
CA ASP A 446 -24.23 2.90 5.96
C ASP A 446 -24.34 1.87 7.08
N ALA A 447 -25.55 1.73 7.62
CA ALA A 447 -25.91 0.80 8.69
C ALA A 447 -27.01 -0.19 8.27
N THR A 448 -27.45 -0.16 7.02
CA THR A 448 -28.61 -0.91 6.54
C THR A 448 -28.24 -1.94 5.47
N ASN A 449 -27.81 -1.48 4.30
CA ASN A 449 -27.58 -2.33 3.14
C ASN A 449 -26.11 -2.71 3.02
N MET A 450 -25.23 -1.70 2.90
CA MET A 450 -23.78 -1.89 2.78
C MET A 450 -23.10 -1.55 4.10
N VAL A 451 -23.45 -2.28 5.16
CA VAL A 451 -23.00 -1.98 6.53
C VAL A 451 -21.49 -1.79 6.60
N GLY A 452 -21.07 -0.63 7.10
CA GLY A 452 -19.65 -0.28 7.25
C GLY A 452 -19.01 0.42 6.05
N TYR A 453 -19.75 0.59 4.94
CA TYR A 453 -19.33 1.40 3.79
C TYR A 453 -19.89 2.83 3.88
N TRP A 454 -19.28 3.73 3.11
CA TRP A 454 -19.62 5.14 3.06
C TRP A 454 -20.47 5.45 1.83
N SER A 455 -21.48 6.29 2.00
CA SER A 455 -22.38 6.71 0.93
C SER A 455 -22.40 8.22 0.76
N ILE A 456 -22.43 8.67 -0.49
CA ILE A 456 -22.37 10.07 -0.91
C ILE A 456 -23.79 10.60 -1.08
N ILE A 457 -24.07 11.74 -0.47
CA ILE A 457 -25.31 12.51 -0.63
C ILE A 457 -24.95 13.85 -1.28
N PHE A 458 -25.50 14.16 -2.45
CA PHE A 458 -25.15 15.39 -3.16
C PHE A 458 -25.68 16.65 -2.46
N ASN A 459 -24.80 17.63 -2.25
CA ASN A 459 -25.14 18.90 -1.62
C ASN A 459 -25.86 19.83 -2.62
N ARG A 460 -25.52 19.80 -3.91
CA ARG A 460 -26.23 20.50 -4.98
C ARG A 460 -26.27 19.64 -6.24
N THR A 461 -27.41 19.62 -6.94
CA THR A 461 -27.51 18.95 -8.24
C THR A 461 -26.89 19.83 -9.35
N ASN A 462 -25.56 19.93 -9.37
CA ASN A 462 -24.86 20.52 -10.51
C ASN A 462 -24.68 19.46 -11.59
N TYR A 463 -25.69 19.22 -12.43
CA TYR A 463 -25.57 18.28 -13.55
C TYR A 463 -24.52 18.81 -14.55
N VAL A 464 -23.31 18.26 -14.51
CA VAL A 464 -22.30 18.50 -15.54
C VAL A 464 -22.50 17.44 -16.63
N PHE A 465 -23.18 17.80 -17.72
CA PHE A 465 -23.22 16.98 -18.93
C PHE A 465 -21.96 17.21 -19.77
N PRO A 466 -21.37 16.18 -20.41
CA PRO A 466 -20.28 16.37 -21.35
C PRO A 466 -20.77 17.23 -22.52
N GLY A 467 -20.40 18.52 -22.55
CA GLY A 467 -20.70 19.44 -23.65
C GLY A 467 -21.85 20.46 -23.42
N GLY A 468 -22.43 20.56 -22.22
CA GLY A 468 -23.47 21.56 -21.90
C GLY A 468 -23.11 22.45 -20.70
N SER A 469 -23.55 23.71 -20.73
CA SER A 469 -23.39 24.64 -19.60
C SER A 469 -24.11 24.13 -18.34
N ALA A 470 -23.43 24.24 -17.19
CA ALA A 470 -23.96 23.85 -15.89
C ALA A 470 -25.30 24.54 -15.62
N LYS A 471 -26.39 23.77 -15.53
CA LYS A 471 -27.67 24.28 -15.01
C LYS A 471 -27.68 24.06 -13.51
N VAL A 472 -27.64 25.16 -12.75
CA VAL A 472 -27.80 25.17 -11.29
C VAL A 472 -29.29 25.11 -11.02
N ASP A 473 -29.81 23.97 -10.58
CA ASP A 473 -31.16 23.88 -10.03
C ASP A 473 -31.12 24.35 -8.57
N ASN A 474 -31.87 25.41 -8.25
CA ASN A 474 -31.87 26.09 -6.95
C ASN A 474 -32.71 25.33 -5.88
N LYS A 475 -32.80 24.01 -5.99
CA LYS A 475 -33.47 23.17 -4.98
C LYS A 475 -32.51 22.99 -3.79
N SER A 476 -33.07 23.12 -2.59
CA SER A 476 -32.37 22.99 -1.31
C SER A 476 -31.44 21.78 -1.27
N SER A 477 -30.25 21.98 -0.73
CA SER A 477 -29.26 20.92 -0.55
C SER A 477 -29.83 19.70 0.17
N GLN A 478 -29.52 18.48 -0.31
CA GLN A 478 -29.91 17.26 0.41
C GLN A 478 -29.18 17.14 1.75
N CYS A 479 -27.93 17.63 1.84
CA CYS A 479 -27.20 17.70 3.10
C CYS A 479 -27.86 18.58 4.15
N ASP A 480 -28.53 19.66 3.70
CA ASP A 480 -29.17 20.65 4.56
C ASP A 480 -30.66 20.36 4.82
N THR A 481 -31.21 19.31 4.20
CA THR A 481 -32.63 18.93 4.36
C THR A 481 -32.82 17.57 5.01
N VAL A 482 -31.95 16.61 4.73
CA VAL A 482 -32.04 15.27 5.31
C VAL A 482 -31.50 15.32 6.74
N LYS A 483 -32.34 14.92 7.69
CA LYS A 483 -31.92 14.75 9.09
C LYS A 483 -31.60 13.29 9.35
N LEU A 484 -30.37 13.03 9.81
CA LEU A 484 -29.90 11.69 10.16
C LEU A 484 -29.29 11.70 11.56
N PRO A 485 -29.20 10.52 12.20
CA PRO A 485 -28.30 10.34 13.33
C PRO A 485 -26.86 10.65 12.93
N TYR A 486 -26.02 10.98 13.91
CA TYR A 486 -24.64 11.41 13.66
C TYR A 486 -23.73 10.96 14.80
N ILE A 487 -22.45 10.79 14.49
CA ILE A 487 -21.46 10.32 15.45
C ILE A 487 -20.45 11.43 15.70
N CYS A 488 -20.33 11.82 16.96
CA CYS A 488 -19.27 12.72 17.40
C CYS A 488 -18.10 11.91 17.96
N GLU A 489 -16.90 12.43 17.74
CA GLU A 489 -15.66 11.93 18.32
C GLU A 489 -14.92 13.03 19.08
N THR A 490 -14.23 12.63 20.14
CA THR A 490 -13.31 13.50 20.87
C THR A 490 -12.16 12.67 21.44
N TYR A 491 -11.12 13.34 21.90
CA TYR A 491 -9.99 12.70 22.53
C TYR A 491 -10.33 12.23 23.95
N ALA A 492 -9.85 11.05 24.34
CA ALA A 492 -9.99 10.60 25.73
C ALA A 492 -9.07 11.39 26.67
N ASP A 493 -9.48 11.58 27.92
CA ASP A 493 -8.63 12.21 28.93
C ASP A 493 -7.68 11.18 29.57
N GLU A 494 -6.45 11.61 29.87
CA GLU A 494 -5.45 10.79 30.57
C GLU A 494 -5.67 10.88 32.09
N LEU A 495 -5.98 9.75 32.74
CA LEU A 495 -6.09 9.69 34.21
C LEU A 495 -4.72 9.50 34.87
N SER A 496 -4.48 10.26 35.93
CA SER A 496 -3.34 10.06 36.83
C SER A 496 -3.46 8.71 37.56
N ALA A 497 -2.68 7.73 37.11
CA ALA A 497 -2.27 6.51 37.81
C ALA A 497 -3.26 5.88 38.82
N THR A 498 -4.50 5.62 38.43
CA THR A 498 -5.31 4.59 39.08
C THR A 498 -5.44 3.43 38.11
N ILE A 499 -4.80 2.30 38.41
CA ILE A 499 -4.83 1.09 37.59
C ILE A 499 -6.29 0.61 37.51
N GLN A 500 -7.05 1.06 36.51
CA GLN A 500 -8.30 0.41 36.18
C GLN A 500 -7.95 -0.96 35.61
N LYS A 501 -8.42 -2.04 36.27
CA LYS A 501 -8.27 -3.39 35.72
C LYS A 501 -8.92 -3.40 34.33
N LYS A 502 -8.12 -3.71 33.30
CA LYS A 502 -8.59 -3.92 31.92
C LYS A 502 -9.76 -4.89 31.97
N LYS A 503 -10.93 -4.46 31.49
CA LYS A 503 -12.11 -5.32 31.42
C LYS A 503 -11.78 -6.47 30.47
N THR A 504 -12.05 -7.69 30.90
CA THR A 504 -11.79 -8.91 30.13
C THR A 504 -12.98 -9.29 29.28
N CYS A 505 -14.17 -8.87 29.68
CA CYS A 505 -15.43 -9.12 28.99
C CYS A 505 -16.05 -7.80 28.54
N HIS A 506 -16.50 -7.78 27.28
CA HIS A 506 -17.09 -6.63 26.63
C HIS A 506 -18.46 -7.00 26.08
N GLU A 507 -19.43 -6.11 26.28
CA GLU A 507 -20.84 -6.35 25.99
C GLU A 507 -21.29 -5.55 24.77
N LEU A 508 -22.03 -6.23 23.88
CA LEU A 508 -22.77 -5.65 22.78
C LEU A 508 -24.20 -6.18 22.87
N ASN A 509 -25.11 -5.37 23.40
CA ASN A 509 -26.49 -5.76 23.70
C ASN A 509 -26.53 -7.04 24.56
N ASP A 510 -27.19 -8.11 24.11
CA ASP A 510 -27.30 -9.37 24.85
C ASP A 510 -26.06 -10.26 24.75
N VAL A 511 -25.15 -9.96 23.84
CA VAL A 511 -23.95 -10.76 23.57
C VAL A 511 -22.75 -10.19 24.33
N THR A 512 -21.99 -11.07 24.98
CA THR A 512 -20.76 -10.70 25.70
C THR A 512 -19.58 -11.50 25.16
N TYR A 513 -18.49 -10.82 24.79
CA TYR A 513 -17.24 -11.46 24.39
C TYR A 513 -16.20 -11.34 25.51
N CYS A 514 -15.63 -12.46 25.93
CA CYS A 514 -14.65 -12.55 27.01
C CYS A 514 -13.29 -13.04 26.50
N PHE A 515 -12.26 -12.24 26.77
CA PHE A 515 -10.85 -12.43 26.36
C PHE A 515 -10.04 -12.97 27.54
N LEU A 516 -9.80 -14.28 27.55
CA LEU A 516 -9.29 -15.00 28.73
C LEU A 516 -7.77 -14.89 28.98
N LEU A 517 -6.96 -14.42 28.02
CA LEU A 517 -5.53 -14.13 28.23
C LEU A 517 -5.31 -12.99 29.23
N ASN A 518 -6.22 -12.02 29.21
CA ASN A 518 -6.15 -10.83 30.05
C ASN A 518 -6.86 -11.02 31.40
N ASP A 519 -7.29 -12.25 31.73
CA ASP A 519 -7.98 -12.55 32.98
C ASP A 519 -7.07 -12.32 34.20
N PRO A 520 -7.40 -11.35 35.09
CA PRO A 520 -6.59 -11.06 36.28
C PRO A 520 -6.51 -12.23 37.26
N ASN A 521 -7.34 -13.27 37.13
CA ASN A 521 -7.37 -14.43 38.02
C ASN A 521 -6.46 -15.61 37.58
N LYS A 522 -5.75 -15.51 36.43
CA LYS A 522 -4.64 -16.42 36.01
C LYS A 522 -4.85 -17.96 36.18
N HIS A 523 -6.08 -18.46 36.15
CA HIS A 523 -6.35 -19.90 36.29
C HIS A 523 -6.30 -20.70 34.97
N ILE A 524 -5.99 -20.02 33.86
CA ILE A 524 -6.13 -20.53 32.49
C ILE A 524 -4.78 -20.27 31.78
N ASN A 525 -4.05 -21.33 31.47
CA ASN A 525 -2.79 -21.30 30.71
C ASN A 525 -3.07 -20.70 29.32
N GLY A 526 -2.48 -19.56 28.96
CA GLY A 526 -3.02 -18.64 27.94
C GLY A 526 -3.35 -19.17 26.53
N HIS A 527 -2.99 -20.40 26.17
CA HIS A 527 -3.20 -20.96 24.83
C HIS A 527 -3.72 -22.41 24.88
N TYR A 528 -4.73 -22.70 24.06
CA TYR A 528 -5.44 -23.99 24.02
C TYR A 528 -5.71 -24.47 22.61
N THR A 529 -5.84 -25.78 22.47
CA THR A 529 -6.38 -26.40 21.25
C THR A 529 -7.85 -26.07 21.06
N PHE A 530 -8.38 -26.26 19.86
CA PHE A 530 -9.79 -25.98 19.54
C PHE A 530 -10.77 -26.71 20.48
N VAL A 531 -10.49 -27.98 20.79
CA VAL A 531 -11.36 -28.81 21.64
C VAL A 531 -11.30 -28.36 23.10
N GLU A 532 -10.12 -28.03 23.61
CA GLU A 532 -9.94 -27.49 24.96
C GLU A 532 -10.63 -26.13 25.11
N ALA A 533 -10.43 -25.22 24.14
CA ALA A 533 -11.04 -23.90 24.13
C ALA A 533 -12.57 -23.97 24.16
N THR A 534 -13.16 -24.89 23.38
CA THR A 534 -14.61 -25.12 23.35
C THR A 534 -15.14 -25.56 24.72
N LYS A 535 -14.45 -26.47 25.41
CA LYS A 535 -14.82 -26.91 26.77
C LYS A 535 -14.72 -25.78 27.78
N ILE A 536 -13.68 -24.95 27.70
CA ILE A 536 -13.49 -23.80 28.60
C ILE A 536 -14.66 -22.84 28.46
N CYS A 537 -15.01 -22.43 27.24
CA CYS A 537 -16.11 -21.50 27.02
C CYS A 537 -17.47 -22.05 27.47
N ALA A 538 -17.72 -23.36 27.29
CA ALA A 538 -18.95 -24.01 27.77
C ALA A 538 -19.11 -23.97 29.30
N THR A 539 -18.01 -24.02 30.04
CA THR A 539 -18.02 -23.99 31.52
C THR A 539 -17.90 -22.58 32.12
N LEU A 540 -17.64 -21.57 31.29
CA LEU A 540 -17.39 -20.20 31.76
C LEU A 540 -18.58 -19.60 32.54
N PRO A 541 -19.85 -19.71 32.08
CA PRO A 541 -20.99 -19.13 32.79
C PRO A 541 -21.27 -19.80 34.13
N THR A 542 -21.02 -21.10 34.27
CA THR A 542 -21.26 -21.84 35.51
C THR A 542 -20.18 -21.61 36.56
N LYS A 543 -18.96 -21.28 36.12
CA LYS A 543 -17.82 -20.99 37.00
C LYS A 543 -17.88 -19.60 37.62
N TYR A 544 -18.54 -18.64 36.96
CA TYR A 544 -18.64 -17.26 37.40
C TYR A 544 -20.12 -16.86 37.58
N SER A 545 -20.56 -16.69 38.83
CA SER A 545 -21.95 -16.41 39.21
C SER A 545 -22.56 -15.11 38.65
N ASN A 546 -21.74 -14.26 38.02
CA ASN A 546 -22.13 -12.91 37.62
C ASN A 546 -22.78 -12.83 36.23
N TYR A 547 -22.81 -13.92 35.45
CA TYR A 547 -23.27 -13.91 34.05
C TYR A 547 -24.70 -14.42 33.83
N GLY A 548 -25.46 -14.72 34.89
CA GLY A 548 -26.87 -15.16 34.79
C GLY A 548 -27.07 -16.49 34.05
N ARG A 549 -28.23 -16.68 33.40
CA ARG A 549 -28.56 -17.87 32.57
C ARG A 549 -27.99 -17.77 31.13
N LYS A 550 -26.78 -17.20 30.94
CA LYS A 550 -26.15 -17.14 29.61
C LYS A 550 -25.44 -18.45 29.28
N HIS A 551 -25.51 -18.87 28.02
CA HIS A 551 -24.76 -19.99 27.47
C HIS A 551 -23.42 -19.51 26.91
N GLY A 552 -22.34 -20.22 27.24
CA GLY A 552 -20.99 -19.90 26.81
C GLY A 552 -20.53 -20.82 25.69
N GLN A 553 -19.92 -20.24 24.67
CA GLN A 553 -19.36 -20.96 23.53
C GLN A 553 -18.12 -20.26 22.98
N LEU A 554 -17.39 -20.92 22.08
CA LEU A 554 -16.25 -20.31 21.40
C LEU A 554 -16.70 -19.12 20.54
N ALA A 555 -15.83 -18.13 20.33
CA ALA A 555 -16.16 -16.90 19.62
C ALA A 555 -16.86 -17.14 18.26
N GLN A 556 -17.94 -16.41 18.02
CA GLN A 556 -18.82 -16.61 16.88
C GLN A 556 -19.61 -15.33 16.60
N ALA A 557 -19.47 -14.74 15.41
CA ALA A 557 -20.30 -13.60 15.02
C ALA A 557 -21.48 -14.05 14.15
N ASP A 558 -22.70 -13.68 14.55
CA ASP A 558 -23.92 -14.02 13.81
C ASP A 558 -24.29 -13.01 12.71
N ASN A 559 -23.80 -11.78 12.84
CA ASN A 559 -24.02 -10.69 11.91
C ASN A 559 -22.79 -9.76 11.85
N ILE A 560 -22.80 -8.85 10.88
CA ILE A 560 -21.66 -7.97 10.60
C ILE A 560 -21.34 -7.06 11.79
N PHE A 561 -22.33 -6.62 12.56
CA PHE A 561 -22.09 -5.77 13.75
C PHE A 561 -21.35 -6.52 14.85
N GLU A 562 -21.74 -7.77 15.13
CA GLU A 562 -21.02 -8.64 16.06
C GLU A 562 -19.59 -8.93 15.58
N TRP A 563 -19.41 -9.13 14.28
CA TRP A 563 -18.08 -9.34 13.68
C TRP A 563 -17.16 -8.14 13.89
N LEU A 564 -17.66 -6.94 13.57
CA LEU A 564 -16.91 -5.70 13.72
C LEU A 564 -16.61 -5.39 15.20
N PHE A 565 -17.57 -5.67 16.09
CA PHE A 565 -17.36 -5.53 17.53
C PHE A 565 -16.29 -6.50 18.06
N LEU A 566 -16.41 -7.79 17.72
CA LEU A 566 -15.47 -8.84 18.15
C LEU A 566 -14.04 -8.51 17.74
N THR A 567 -13.85 -8.11 16.48
CA THR A 567 -12.54 -7.82 15.91
C THR A 567 -11.90 -6.54 16.45
N ALA A 568 -12.69 -5.47 16.60
CA ALA A 568 -12.23 -4.24 17.24
C ALA A 568 -11.82 -4.50 18.71
N THR A 569 -12.64 -5.23 19.45
CA THR A 569 -12.39 -5.54 20.87
C THR A 569 -11.20 -6.48 21.04
N ALA A 570 -11.01 -7.42 20.11
CA ALA A 570 -9.83 -8.30 20.09
C ALA A 570 -8.54 -7.50 19.93
N LEU A 571 -8.52 -6.52 19.01
CA LEU A 571 -7.38 -5.62 18.85
C LEU A 571 -7.08 -4.84 20.14
N GLU A 572 -8.11 -4.29 20.80
CA GLU A 572 -7.92 -3.59 22.09
C GLU A 572 -7.40 -4.51 23.20
N ASN A 573 -7.69 -5.80 23.11
CA ASN A 573 -7.23 -6.81 24.06
C ASN A 573 -5.89 -7.45 23.68
N ASP A 574 -5.18 -6.93 22.67
CA ASP A 574 -3.89 -7.44 22.20
C ASP A 574 -3.97 -8.89 21.68
N TYR A 575 -5.10 -9.28 21.08
CA TYR A 575 -5.28 -10.56 20.41
C TYR A 575 -4.96 -10.43 18.91
N ASP A 576 -3.92 -11.10 18.45
CA ASP A 576 -3.54 -11.19 17.04
C ASP A 576 -4.27 -12.34 16.32
N GLN A 577 -4.61 -13.41 17.04
CA GLN A 577 -5.29 -14.58 16.49
C GLN A 577 -6.05 -15.39 17.54
N PHE A 578 -7.14 -16.06 17.15
CA PHE A 578 -7.86 -17.02 18.01
C PHE A 578 -8.77 -17.93 17.19
N PHE A 579 -9.25 -19.03 17.79
CA PHE A 579 -10.20 -19.90 17.10
C PHE A 579 -11.61 -19.32 17.08
N MET A 580 -12.25 -19.41 15.92
CA MET A 580 -13.69 -19.23 15.78
C MET A 580 -14.39 -20.56 16.11
N GLY A 581 -15.63 -20.53 16.59
CA GLY A 581 -16.46 -21.71 16.89
C GLY A 581 -16.90 -22.51 15.67
N ILE A 582 -16.02 -22.71 14.69
CA ILE A 582 -16.32 -23.28 13.37
C ILE A 582 -15.22 -24.27 12.98
N ARG A 583 -15.61 -25.41 12.43
CA ARG A 583 -14.70 -26.41 11.88
C ARG A 583 -15.26 -27.03 10.61
N PHE A 584 -14.37 -27.51 9.76
CA PHE A 584 -14.70 -28.28 8.59
C PHE A 584 -14.75 -29.78 8.92
N GLN A 585 -15.80 -30.45 8.43
CA GLN A 585 -15.92 -31.90 8.44
C GLN A 585 -16.27 -32.39 7.04
N LYS A 586 -15.57 -33.42 6.55
CA LYS A 586 -15.77 -33.93 5.18
C LYS A 586 -17.21 -34.37 4.88
N SER A 587 -17.95 -34.84 5.88
CA SER A 587 -19.33 -35.32 5.74
C SER A 587 -20.40 -34.22 5.77
N VAL A 588 -20.09 -33.05 6.34
CA VAL A 588 -21.10 -32.00 6.63
C VAL A 588 -20.67 -30.61 6.15
N GLY A 589 -19.44 -30.45 5.70
CA GLY A 589 -18.86 -29.15 5.35
C GLY A 589 -18.45 -28.35 6.59
N PHE A 590 -18.52 -27.02 6.48
CA PHE A 590 -18.26 -26.12 7.60
C PHE A 590 -19.43 -26.13 8.58
N GLU A 591 -19.17 -26.57 9.81
CA GLU A 591 -20.15 -26.61 10.88
C GLU A 591 -19.75 -25.71 12.05
N ARG A 592 -20.75 -25.04 12.61
CA ARG A 592 -20.64 -24.32 13.87
C ARG A 592 -20.71 -25.29 15.05
N ILE A 593 -20.06 -24.96 16.15
CA ILE A 593 -20.11 -25.77 17.38
C ILE A 593 -21.52 -25.84 17.98
N ASP A 594 -22.34 -24.81 17.78
CA ASP A 594 -23.74 -24.71 18.23
C ASP A 594 -24.75 -25.36 17.26
N LYS A 595 -24.25 -25.93 16.15
CA LYS A 595 -25.04 -26.52 15.06
C LYS A 595 -25.99 -25.54 14.36
N LEU A 596 -25.83 -24.24 14.57
CA LEU A 596 -26.50 -23.22 13.78
C LEU A 596 -25.90 -23.14 12.37
N ARG A 597 -26.60 -22.42 11.48
CA ARG A 597 -26.12 -22.12 10.13
C ARG A 597 -25.08 -21.00 10.17
N LEU A 598 -24.06 -21.11 9.33
CA LEU A 598 -23.10 -20.03 9.07
C LEU A 598 -23.80 -18.92 8.27
N ARG A 599 -23.82 -17.71 8.82
CA ARG A 599 -24.37 -16.51 8.16
C ARG A 599 -23.31 -15.56 7.62
N LEU A 600 -22.09 -15.71 8.12
CA LEU A 600 -20.93 -14.93 7.72
C LEU A 600 -19.75 -15.86 7.46
N ALA A 601 -18.90 -15.47 6.53
CA ALA A 601 -17.67 -16.18 6.20
C ALA A 601 -16.61 -15.21 5.62
N PRO A 602 -16.08 -14.28 6.45
CA PRO A 602 -15.08 -13.29 6.03
C PRO A 602 -13.70 -13.94 5.85
N TRP A 603 -13.55 -14.81 4.86
CA TRP A 603 -12.28 -15.46 4.51
C TRP A 603 -11.26 -14.47 3.98
N ASP A 604 -9.99 -14.74 4.26
CA ASP A 604 -8.90 -14.02 3.60
C ASP A 604 -8.67 -14.53 2.17
N ILE A 605 -7.87 -13.79 1.41
CA ILE A 605 -7.48 -14.14 0.05
C ILE A 605 -6.80 -15.52 0.04
N GLY A 606 -7.30 -16.43 -0.80
CA GLY A 606 -6.76 -17.79 -0.93
C GLY A 606 -7.24 -18.80 0.12
N GLU A 607 -8.15 -18.39 1.00
CA GLU A 607 -8.84 -19.25 1.96
C GLU A 607 -10.29 -19.56 1.49
N PRO A 608 -10.91 -20.68 1.92
CA PRO A 608 -10.39 -21.70 2.83
C PRO A 608 -9.41 -22.68 2.17
N ASN A 609 -8.22 -22.84 2.75
CA ASN A 609 -7.24 -23.82 2.33
C ASN A 609 -7.24 -25.04 3.26
N LEU A 610 -8.05 -26.05 2.91
CA LEU A 610 -8.23 -27.29 3.69
C LEU A 610 -6.95 -28.15 3.83
N LYS A 611 -5.84 -27.80 3.17
CA LYS A 611 -4.53 -28.42 3.43
C LYS A 611 -3.92 -27.99 4.76
N ASN A 612 -4.31 -26.80 5.25
CA ASN A 612 -3.73 -26.20 6.45
C ASN A 612 -4.37 -26.71 7.75
N GLY A 613 -5.49 -27.44 7.67
CA GLY A 613 -6.20 -27.97 8.83
C GLY A 613 -7.71 -28.04 8.60
N ASN A 614 -8.45 -28.15 9.71
CA ASN A 614 -9.91 -28.27 9.69
C ASN A 614 -10.59 -27.27 10.61
N CYS A 615 -9.86 -26.41 11.33
CA CYS A 615 -10.46 -25.45 12.26
C CYS A 615 -10.33 -24.03 11.71
N VAL A 616 -11.35 -23.22 11.93
CA VAL A 616 -11.32 -21.82 11.51
C VAL A 616 -10.67 -20.98 12.59
N ALA A 617 -9.65 -20.22 12.20
CA ALA A 617 -9.00 -19.24 13.05
C ALA A 617 -9.18 -17.84 12.47
N LEU A 618 -9.41 -16.88 13.34
CA LEU A 618 -9.35 -15.47 13.03
C LEU A 618 -7.91 -15.00 13.15
N ARG A 619 -7.44 -14.17 12.21
CA ARG A 619 -6.20 -13.40 12.36
C ARG A 619 -6.48 -11.92 12.14
N ILE A 620 -5.80 -11.10 12.94
CA ILE A 620 -5.85 -9.64 12.90
C ILE A 620 -4.56 -9.17 12.24
N GLY A 621 -4.64 -8.72 10.98
CA GLY A 621 -3.50 -8.24 10.21
C GLY A 621 -3.71 -6.83 9.67
N ARG A 622 -2.70 -6.25 9.01
CA ARG A 622 -2.80 -4.88 8.45
C ARG A 622 -3.96 -4.72 7.46
N ASN A 623 -4.25 -5.77 6.70
CA ASN A 623 -5.35 -5.80 5.71
C ASN A 623 -6.75 -5.94 6.35
N GLY A 624 -6.82 -6.02 7.68
CA GLY A 624 -8.05 -6.24 8.43
C GLY A 624 -8.16 -7.65 9.02
N PRO A 625 -9.24 -7.92 9.78
CA PRO A 625 -9.50 -9.22 10.35
C PRO A 625 -10.13 -10.16 9.32
N ALA A 626 -9.62 -11.38 9.22
CA ALA A 626 -10.13 -12.39 8.28
C ALA A 626 -10.02 -13.82 8.83
N TRP A 627 -10.77 -14.74 8.23
CA TRP A 627 -10.75 -16.16 8.55
C TRP A 627 -9.71 -16.91 7.74
N PHE A 628 -9.08 -17.88 8.40
CA PHE A 628 -8.12 -18.81 7.82
C PHE A 628 -8.39 -20.21 8.31
N ILE A 629 -8.05 -21.20 7.49
CA ILE A 629 -7.98 -22.58 7.94
C ILE A 629 -6.67 -22.82 8.67
N ASP A 630 -6.76 -23.40 9.86
CA ASP A 630 -5.61 -23.77 10.66
C ASP A 630 -5.80 -25.13 11.33
N ASP A 631 -4.70 -25.70 11.80
CA ASP A 631 -4.68 -26.96 12.51
C ASP A 631 -5.34 -26.80 13.89
N CYS A 632 -6.37 -27.61 14.14
CA CYS A 632 -7.13 -27.67 15.39
C CYS A 632 -6.25 -27.98 16.62
N MET A 633 -5.09 -28.60 16.41
CA MET A 633 -4.13 -28.97 17.47
C MET A 633 -3.18 -27.83 17.84
N LYS A 634 -3.12 -26.75 17.04
CA LYS A 634 -2.34 -25.57 17.43
C LYS A 634 -2.98 -24.90 18.64
N ARG A 635 -2.14 -24.41 19.54
CA ARG A 635 -2.60 -23.72 20.75
C ARG A 635 -2.73 -22.23 20.46
N LYS A 636 -3.93 -21.69 20.63
CA LYS A 636 -4.26 -20.27 20.42
C LYS A 636 -4.95 -19.70 21.66
N PRO A 637 -4.94 -18.38 21.85
CA PRO A 637 -5.69 -17.80 22.94
C PRO A 637 -7.19 -17.91 22.72
N VAL A 638 -7.93 -17.83 23.82
CA VAL A 638 -9.36 -18.17 23.83
C VAL A 638 -10.19 -16.90 23.98
N VAL A 639 -11.18 -16.79 23.11
CA VAL A 639 -12.24 -15.81 23.18
C VAL A 639 -13.57 -16.57 23.25
N CYS A 640 -14.35 -16.27 24.29
CA CYS A 640 -15.65 -16.89 24.50
C CYS A 640 -16.77 -15.90 24.21
N ARG A 641 -17.82 -16.37 23.53
CA ARG A 641 -19.10 -15.68 23.37
C ARG A 641 -20.07 -16.18 24.43
N LEU A 642 -20.72 -15.27 25.14
CA LEU A 642 -21.81 -15.53 26.06
C LEU A 642 -23.09 -14.90 25.49
N SER A 643 -24.15 -15.68 25.36
CA SER A 643 -25.46 -15.21 24.90
C SER A 643 -26.59 -15.85 25.69
N SER A 644 -27.74 -15.19 25.76
CA SER A 644 -28.97 -15.77 26.30
C SER A 644 -29.67 -16.72 25.31
N GLU A 645 -29.25 -16.72 24.05
CA GLU A 645 -29.77 -17.63 23.01
C GLU A 645 -29.27 -19.06 23.26
N GLU A 646 -30.22 -20.01 23.33
CA GLU A 646 -29.91 -21.42 23.46
C GLU A 646 -29.37 -21.99 22.13
N PRO A 647 -28.29 -22.81 22.14
CA PRO A 647 -27.83 -23.52 20.96
C PRO A 647 -28.94 -24.42 20.37
N MET A 648 -29.24 -24.31 19.07
CA MET A 648 -30.29 -25.12 18.40
C MET A 648 -30.03 -26.62 18.39
N SER A 649 -28.91 -27.13 18.92
CA SER A 649 -28.75 -28.58 19.16
C SER A 649 -29.80 -29.16 20.14
N MET A 650 -30.67 -28.32 20.72
CA MET A 650 -31.83 -28.70 21.54
C MET A 650 -33.18 -28.59 20.79
N VAL A 651 -33.20 -28.22 19.50
CA VAL A 651 -34.42 -28.09 18.67
C VAL A 651 -34.34 -29.05 17.46
N PRO A 652 -35.30 -29.98 17.28
CA PRO A 652 -35.28 -30.91 16.14
C PRO A 652 -35.55 -30.18 14.82
N GLN A 653 -34.68 -30.39 13.81
CA GLN A 653 -34.89 -29.90 12.45
C GLN A 653 -35.98 -30.71 11.73
N THR A 654 -37.05 -30.04 11.27
CA THR A 654 -38.24 -30.66 10.68
C THR A 654 -38.24 -30.75 9.15
N VAL A 655 -37.19 -30.26 8.48
CA VAL A 655 -37.09 -30.17 7.01
C VAL A 655 -35.84 -30.86 6.48
N ARG A 656 -35.97 -31.52 5.32
CA ARG A 656 -34.89 -32.23 4.60
C ARG A 656 -35.00 -31.94 3.10
N CYS A 657 -33.88 -32.08 2.40
CA CYS A 657 -33.88 -32.04 0.94
C CYS A 657 -34.58 -33.26 0.34
N PRO A 658 -35.06 -33.19 -0.92
CA PRO A 658 -35.72 -34.30 -1.59
C PRO A 658 -34.87 -35.57 -1.61
N ASP A 659 -35.53 -36.73 -1.58
CA ASP A 659 -34.87 -38.04 -1.62
C ASP A 659 -34.03 -38.19 -2.91
N GLY A 660 -32.78 -38.69 -2.78
CA GLY A 660 -31.83 -38.79 -3.89
C GLY A 660 -30.98 -37.54 -4.17
N LYS A 661 -31.07 -36.52 -3.31
CA LYS A 661 -30.26 -35.28 -3.34
C LYS A 661 -29.53 -35.07 -2.02
N GLU A 662 -28.98 -36.13 -1.44
CA GLU A 662 -28.33 -36.14 -0.12
C GLU A 662 -27.04 -35.30 -0.08
N ASP A 663 -26.48 -34.96 -1.24
CA ASP A 663 -25.31 -34.11 -1.44
C ASP A 663 -25.64 -32.62 -1.59
N TRP A 664 -26.92 -32.24 -1.53
CA TRP A 664 -27.37 -30.85 -1.65
C TRP A 664 -27.36 -30.14 -0.30
N ILE A 665 -27.04 -28.85 -0.33
CA ILE A 665 -26.98 -27.98 0.84
C ILE A 665 -28.40 -27.52 1.19
N LEU A 666 -28.91 -27.92 2.34
CA LEU A 666 -30.21 -27.46 2.85
C LEU A 666 -30.16 -25.98 3.30
N GLY A 667 -31.04 -25.17 2.73
CA GLY A 667 -31.33 -23.80 3.11
C GLY A 667 -32.49 -23.66 4.09
N GLU A 668 -32.91 -22.41 4.39
CA GLU A 668 -34.05 -22.15 5.28
C GLU A 668 -35.38 -22.60 4.67
N THR A 669 -35.51 -22.55 3.35
CA THR A 669 -36.74 -22.92 2.61
C THR A 669 -36.47 -23.73 1.33
N HIS A 670 -35.22 -23.86 0.89
CA HIS A 670 -34.82 -24.44 -0.40
C HIS A 670 -33.55 -25.28 -0.25
N CYS A 671 -33.24 -26.14 -1.22
CA CYS A 671 -31.99 -26.90 -1.29
C CYS A 671 -31.12 -26.38 -2.44
N TYR A 672 -29.81 -26.30 -2.21
CA TYR A 672 -28.83 -25.71 -3.13
C TYR A 672 -27.77 -26.73 -3.53
N HIS A 673 -27.38 -26.74 -4.81
CA HIS A 673 -26.31 -27.57 -5.33
C HIS A 673 -25.19 -26.71 -5.90
N LEU A 674 -23.96 -26.88 -5.39
CA LEU A 674 -22.79 -26.14 -5.85
C LEU A 674 -22.13 -26.89 -7.01
N VAL A 675 -22.26 -26.35 -8.22
CA VAL A 675 -21.56 -26.89 -9.40
C VAL A 675 -20.13 -26.35 -9.41
N SER A 676 -19.16 -27.17 -9.01
CA SER A 676 -17.73 -26.81 -8.91
C SER A 676 -16.89 -27.30 -10.09
N ASN A 677 -17.49 -27.94 -11.08
CA ASN A 677 -16.76 -28.48 -12.21
C ASN A 677 -16.38 -27.38 -13.23
N ALA A 678 -15.09 -27.11 -13.35
CA ALA A 678 -14.52 -26.16 -14.32
C ALA A 678 -14.86 -26.48 -15.79
N SER A 679 -15.30 -27.70 -16.11
CA SER A 679 -15.77 -28.02 -17.48
C SER A 679 -17.19 -27.48 -17.78
N MET A 680 -17.88 -26.89 -16.81
CA MET A 680 -19.23 -26.32 -16.93
C MET A 680 -19.24 -24.78 -16.95
N PHE A 681 -18.12 -24.12 -17.25
CA PHE A 681 -18.14 -22.70 -17.58
C PHE A 681 -19.05 -22.47 -18.79
N SER A 682 -20.07 -21.67 -18.57
CA SER A 682 -21.19 -21.54 -19.49
C SER A 682 -21.66 -20.10 -19.51
N SER A 683 -22.09 -19.62 -20.68
CA SER A 683 -22.84 -18.37 -20.76
C SER A 683 -24.12 -18.49 -19.91
N GLY A 684 -24.62 -17.37 -19.38
CA GLY A 684 -25.77 -17.37 -18.45
C GLY A 684 -27.00 -18.13 -18.98
N PHE A 685 -27.22 -18.13 -20.29
CA PHE A 685 -28.32 -18.86 -20.94
C PHE A 685 -28.15 -20.39 -20.89
N LYS A 686 -26.93 -20.89 -21.06
CA LYS A 686 -26.64 -22.33 -20.97
C LYS A 686 -26.50 -22.79 -19.52
N ALA A 687 -26.09 -21.89 -18.60
CA ALA A 687 -26.11 -22.17 -17.17
C ALA A 687 -27.55 -22.36 -16.64
N ASP A 688 -28.49 -21.52 -17.07
CA ASP A 688 -29.91 -21.65 -16.74
C ASP A 688 -30.49 -22.99 -17.23
N HIS A 689 -30.19 -23.35 -18.49
CA HIS A 689 -30.59 -24.64 -19.05
C HIS A 689 -29.94 -25.85 -18.35
N ASP A 690 -28.67 -25.76 -17.96
CA ASP A 690 -27.97 -26.85 -17.27
C ASP A 690 -28.47 -27.00 -15.83
N CYS A 691 -28.86 -25.91 -15.16
CA CYS A 691 -29.60 -25.97 -13.89
C CYS A 691 -30.95 -26.67 -14.04
N PHE A 692 -31.68 -26.43 -15.13
CA PHE A 692 -32.94 -27.12 -15.44
C PHE A 692 -32.78 -28.63 -15.62
N LYS A 693 -31.61 -29.13 -16.05
CA LYS A 693 -31.34 -30.57 -16.17
C LYS A 693 -31.03 -31.26 -14.84
N LEU A 694 -30.67 -30.49 -13.81
CA LEU A 694 -30.33 -31.00 -12.48
C LEU A 694 -31.57 -31.12 -11.56
N ALA A 695 -32.63 -30.37 -11.88
CA ALA A 695 -33.97 -30.51 -11.33
C ALA A 695 -34.64 -31.79 -11.84
#